data_AF-A0AAE8MR25-F1
#
_entry.id   AF-A0AAE8MR25-F1
#
_cell.length_a   1.000
_cell.length_b   1.000
_cell.length_c   1.000
_cell.angle_alpha   90.00
_cell.angle_beta   90.00
_cell.angle_gamma   90.00
#
_symmetry.space_group_name_H-M   'P 1'
#
loop_
_entity.id
_entity.type
_entity.pdbx_description
1 polymer ?
#
loop_
_entity_poly.entity_id
_entity_poly.type
_entity_poly.pdbx_seq_one_letter_code
_entity_poly.pdbx_strand_id
1 'polypeptide(L)'
;MDIATHEFSDPNEPVYLLSLDGGGVRGISEAVILHEIMTRIQKELALPCLPRPCDYFHLIGGTSTGGHVCCIFICLGGNVNSANVTSSLIAIMLGRLRMTTREVIDEYEAISETIFRRKNRRFDRTYKEDKLVEAINKVAGSRTENLAMAEPEDDTRKGRSFVVSVRKEIDENIPFLFRSYKCQGQTTKCQLWEAARATTAAPGFFTTARVKMGNEYQTFVDGAVKWNNPSRQVMSEAEALFGPHRRLGCMLSLGSGVRPPSLNQNAKASFGVSYNISEMKRMTLDYLTDPEPPHLILKALLKGHTNSYFRFSVPAEDGEERIRINEYKKMGALRASTERYLARRDISAMIDQLVQVICRKEATNLTLEAVCHANSAETSLKSIAHELQKREITSPTFTGRENILKILDHTFARRAPGSYPRRDFRLWGATGMGKTQIALRFTEMFRDRFTRVFWIDASEASTIYHSFENIASEVLPNSDKGPKILPVIRWLENTQEEWLLVVDNYDDGDMTRFLPGYGKGNVLFTSRRFDLPPQAPPESTYHVFEMSMEESTLLLLRSCRRQPSEELETQSKPLIEELGSLPLAIDQAGAYIRMTGCSFDQYIAKVRDERKSHFSEAPHTGDQAGGKAVYATFELSWDCLKSYARGSSEHAASSQSALQILNTFCFYHSQRIPIEILPRARGSMNLMRRWGDIGLAPVRPVKEKFPTNLAEGTDAAWIDTDIVLGIRHGEDADFDPRFVMNGVMILLQFSLLTQVGTEALYSIHPLMHSWLRDRMTPGTFDRSLRVARSIIYHSYHESFQDPLSEQFYPSLLPHMKANNSHQFKGGYETPFKVRMENDWKYTKILQKSHLWEEAIPVIEQDIKAWVYELDRNDWRTLDAMFDLGKAYMATGRMADAEDVLLQVLDRTSYCANQARGRKRYIHTCGELSMVYLVQGNIVMAQGMAETANKYAKVREDNSLVAMTRLCLVYQYVERWEEAAELARAVLDKRMEIRRQGLEHPLTLKAEAELACIRARLGETDAAEAVLAKVADKFEQDLGPDHYDTLVAKTNLAWVYFRQSRLGEAEVIQREILEVGRSVLGSRHLYTLYIMLRLALTLGESTRYKEAVTLLDECIEGRKAALWDVHPAVAGADVWRMVFVTRMKGFDYSAGLSQAQVEVLKKGMGMAEYSYTPVLD
;
A
#
# COMPACT_ATOMS: atom_id res chain seq x y z
N MET A 1 -30.77 -50.18 -3.46
CA MET A 1 -31.52 -49.10 -4.13
C MET A 1 -30.56 -47.95 -4.29
N ASP A 2 -30.17 -47.73 -5.55
CA ASP A 2 -29.06 -46.89 -5.97
C ASP A 2 -29.28 -45.43 -5.58
N ILE A 3 -28.45 -44.90 -4.69
CA ILE A 3 -28.29 -43.45 -4.53
C ILE A 3 -27.50 -43.01 -5.76
N ALA A 4 -28.21 -42.41 -6.72
CA ALA A 4 -27.66 -41.94 -7.98
C ALA A 4 -26.34 -41.19 -7.76
N THR A 5 -25.24 -41.74 -8.26
CA THR A 5 -24.00 -41.02 -8.45
C THR A 5 -24.30 -39.85 -9.40
N HIS A 6 -24.38 -38.63 -8.87
CA HIS A 6 -24.58 -37.42 -9.67
C HIS A 6 -23.34 -37.20 -10.55
N GLU A 7 -23.34 -37.75 -11.76
CA GLU A 7 -22.55 -37.26 -12.89
C GLU A 7 -22.95 -35.80 -13.19
N PHE A 8 -22.05 -35.02 -13.82
CA PHE A 8 -22.36 -33.70 -14.41
C PHE A 8 -23.44 -33.84 -15.50
N SER A 9 -24.71 -34.04 -15.11
CA SER A 9 -25.80 -34.24 -16.06
C SER A 9 -26.43 -32.93 -16.53
N ASP A 10 -26.21 -31.82 -15.83
CA ASP A 10 -26.78 -30.51 -16.17
C ASP A 10 -25.69 -29.41 -16.30
N PRO A 11 -25.42 -28.91 -17.52
CA PRO A 11 -24.56 -27.75 -17.79
C PRO A 11 -25.02 -26.44 -17.14
N ASN A 12 -26.27 -26.36 -16.67
CA ASN A 12 -26.85 -25.15 -16.10
C ASN A 12 -26.92 -25.14 -14.57
N GLU A 13 -26.54 -26.25 -13.90
CA GLU A 13 -26.56 -26.36 -12.44
C GLU A 13 -25.54 -25.41 -11.79
N PRO A 14 -25.91 -24.62 -10.77
CA PRO A 14 -24.98 -23.74 -10.08
C PRO A 14 -23.88 -24.51 -9.33
N VAL A 15 -22.69 -23.91 -9.22
CA VAL A 15 -21.54 -24.52 -8.54
C VAL A 15 -21.53 -24.16 -7.06
N TYR A 16 -21.44 -25.18 -6.22
CA TYR A 16 -21.26 -25.05 -4.76
C TYR A 16 -19.82 -25.38 -4.38
N LEU A 17 -19.20 -24.47 -3.63
CA LEU A 17 -17.76 -24.49 -3.36
C LEU A 17 -17.49 -24.57 -1.86
N LEU A 18 -16.48 -25.35 -1.46
CA LEU A 18 -16.06 -25.53 -0.07
C LEU A 18 -14.57 -25.19 0.10
N SER A 19 -14.28 -24.30 1.04
CA SER A 19 -12.93 -23.90 1.44
C SER A 19 -12.70 -24.21 2.92
N LEU A 20 -11.60 -24.91 3.21
CA LEU A 20 -11.17 -25.30 4.57
C LEU A 20 -9.86 -24.59 4.93
N ASP A 21 -9.86 -23.87 6.05
CA ASP A 21 -8.69 -23.13 6.54
C ASP A 21 -7.63 -24.05 7.14
N GLY A 22 -6.37 -23.59 7.24
CA GLY A 22 -5.31 -24.33 7.91
C GLY A 22 -5.33 -24.16 9.44
N GLY A 23 -5.52 -25.26 10.17
CA GLY A 23 -5.81 -25.21 11.62
C GLY A 23 -5.09 -26.19 12.53
N GLY A 24 -4.52 -27.26 11.98
CA GLY A 24 -4.07 -28.43 12.74
C GLY A 24 -5.19 -29.00 13.60
N VAL A 25 -4.95 -29.56 14.80
CA VAL A 25 -6.01 -30.33 15.53
C VAL A 25 -7.33 -29.57 15.73
N ARG A 26 -7.32 -28.24 15.58
CA ARG A 26 -8.50 -27.36 15.57
C ARG A 26 -9.38 -27.47 14.32
N GLY A 27 -8.88 -28.01 13.21
CA GLY A 27 -9.69 -28.39 12.04
C GLY A 27 -10.79 -29.41 12.36
N ILE A 28 -10.76 -30.04 13.54
CA ILE A 28 -11.91 -30.79 14.05
C ILE A 28 -13.19 -29.94 14.12
N SER A 29 -13.06 -28.64 14.38
CA SER A 29 -14.18 -27.70 14.36
C SER A 29 -14.78 -27.55 12.97
N GLU A 30 -13.96 -27.55 11.92
CA GLU A 30 -14.44 -27.51 10.52
C GLU A 30 -15.22 -28.78 10.19
N ALA A 31 -14.72 -29.95 10.60
CA ALA A 31 -15.38 -31.23 10.39
C ALA A 31 -16.72 -31.31 11.17
N VAL A 32 -16.78 -30.79 12.40
CA VAL A 32 -17.99 -30.77 13.23
C VAL A 32 -19.03 -29.77 12.69
N ILE A 33 -18.61 -28.57 12.26
CA ILE A 33 -19.51 -27.61 11.60
C ILE A 33 -20.10 -28.22 10.33
N LEU A 34 -19.26 -28.83 9.50
CA LEU A 34 -19.72 -29.50 8.29
C LEU A 34 -20.65 -30.69 8.61
N HIS A 35 -20.38 -31.43 9.68
CA HIS A 35 -21.25 -32.52 10.13
C HIS A 35 -22.66 -32.04 10.49
N GLU A 36 -22.78 -30.91 11.18
CA GLU A 36 -24.07 -30.29 11.48
C GLU A 36 -24.81 -29.87 10.20
N ILE A 37 -24.11 -29.24 9.26
CA ILE A 37 -24.67 -28.87 7.94
C ILE A 37 -25.21 -30.11 7.21
N MET A 38 -24.41 -31.18 7.10
CA MET A 38 -24.84 -32.41 6.41
C MET A 38 -25.99 -33.13 7.14
N THR A 39 -26.04 -33.07 8.47
CA THR A 39 -27.14 -33.64 9.26
C THR A 39 -28.44 -32.89 9.02
N ARG A 40 -28.39 -31.57 8.89
CA ARG A 40 -29.56 -30.76 8.52
C ARG A 40 -30.00 -30.99 7.08
N ILE A 41 -29.06 -31.16 6.14
CA ILE A 41 -29.38 -31.60 4.77
C ILE A 41 -30.07 -32.97 4.79
N GLN A 42 -29.57 -33.92 5.58
CA GLN A 42 -30.19 -35.24 5.73
C GLN A 42 -31.65 -35.12 6.19
N LYS A 43 -31.90 -34.24 7.17
CA LYS A 43 -33.23 -34.00 7.73
C LYS A 43 -34.16 -33.28 6.74
N GLU A 44 -33.67 -32.22 6.08
CA GLU A 44 -34.43 -31.43 5.11
C GLU A 44 -34.84 -32.26 3.90
N LEU A 45 -33.97 -33.16 3.43
CA LEU A 45 -34.22 -34.05 2.28
C LEU A 45 -34.74 -35.44 2.67
N ALA A 46 -34.99 -35.69 3.96
CA ALA A 46 -35.44 -36.98 4.51
C ALA A 46 -34.61 -38.20 4.03
N LEU A 47 -33.27 -38.07 4.02
CA LEU A 47 -32.36 -39.09 3.51
C LEU A 47 -32.14 -40.24 4.52
N PRO A 48 -32.05 -41.50 4.07
CA PRO A 48 -31.95 -42.67 4.95
C PRO A 48 -30.60 -42.79 5.67
N CYS A 49 -29.57 -42.14 5.14
CA CYS A 49 -28.23 -42.12 5.72
C CYS A 49 -27.61 -40.73 5.57
N LEU A 50 -26.56 -40.46 6.36
CA LEU A 50 -25.86 -39.18 6.34
C LEU A 50 -25.23 -38.95 4.94
N PRO A 51 -25.57 -37.84 4.25
CA PRO A 51 -25.02 -37.53 2.94
C PRO A 51 -23.52 -37.23 2.98
N ARG A 52 -22.81 -37.49 1.87
CA ARG A 52 -21.39 -37.16 1.73
C ARG A 52 -21.23 -35.74 1.19
N PRO A 53 -20.30 -34.93 1.70
CA PRO A 53 -20.06 -33.58 1.19
C PRO A 53 -19.70 -33.53 -0.30
N CYS A 54 -19.01 -34.54 -0.83
CA CYS A 54 -18.66 -34.63 -2.25
C CYS A 54 -19.87 -34.78 -3.19
N ASP A 55 -21.05 -35.12 -2.69
CA ASP A 55 -22.28 -35.19 -3.49
C ASP A 55 -22.93 -33.79 -3.67
N TYR A 56 -22.57 -32.82 -2.83
CA TYR A 56 -23.17 -31.47 -2.78
C TYR A 56 -22.19 -30.37 -3.21
N PHE A 57 -20.92 -30.48 -2.82
CA PHE A 57 -19.87 -29.54 -3.21
C PHE A 57 -19.13 -30.03 -4.44
N HIS A 58 -19.06 -29.17 -5.45
CA HIS A 58 -18.41 -29.48 -6.73
C HIS A 58 -16.89 -29.46 -6.60
N LEU A 59 -16.36 -28.56 -5.76
CA LEU A 59 -14.94 -28.38 -5.51
C LEU A 59 -14.68 -28.13 -4.02
N ILE A 60 -13.68 -28.84 -3.47
CA ILE A 60 -13.26 -28.78 -2.07
C ILE A 60 -11.76 -28.44 -2.00
N GLY A 61 -11.42 -27.25 -1.52
CA GLY A 61 -10.04 -26.83 -1.30
C GLY A 61 -9.66 -26.84 0.18
N GLY A 62 -8.46 -27.33 0.48
CA GLY A 62 -7.89 -27.28 1.83
C GLY A 62 -6.44 -26.83 1.83
N THR A 63 -5.98 -26.27 2.94
CA THR A 63 -4.59 -25.83 3.09
C THR A 63 -4.02 -26.24 4.44
N SER A 64 -2.70 -26.37 4.49
CA SER A 64 -1.89 -26.33 5.72
C SER A 64 -2.20 -27.36 6.81
N THR A 65 -1.36 -27.33 7.84
CA THR A 65 -1.49 -28.08 9.09
C THR A 65 -1.57 -27.21 10.34
N GLY A 66 -1.62 -25.89 10.21
CA GLY A 66 -1.69 -24.96 11.33
C GLY A 66 -0.44 -25.02 12.23
N GLY A 67 0.48 -24.06 12.07
CA GLY A 67 1.47 -23.72 13.09
C GLY A 67 2.94 -23.77 12.64
N HIS A 68 3.50 -22.56 12.55
CA HIS A 68 4.91 -22.12 12.52
C HIS A 68 5.91 -22.80 11.58
N VAL A 69 6.26 -22.08 10.50
CA VAL A 69 7.36 -22.31 9.55
C VAL A 69 7.80 -20.95 9.00
N CYS A 70 9.00 -20.38 9.17
CA CYS A 70 10.41 -20.83 9.07
C CYS A 70 10.97 -20.89 7.63
N CYS A 71 11.05 -19.71 6.98
CA CYS A 71 12.09 -19.40 5.99
C CYS A 71 13.22 -18.49 6.54
N ILE A 72 13.11 -18.01 7.79
CA ILE A 72 14.14 -17.16 8.43
C ILE A 72 15.04 -17.94 9.43
N PHE A 73 14.68 -19.17 9.81
CA PHE A 73 15.32 -19.86 10.94
C PHE A 73 16.46 -20.85 10.59
N ILE A 74 16.78 -21.07 9.30
CA ILE A 74 17.94 -21.92 8.92
C ILE A 74 19.29 -21.21 9.14
N CYS A 75 19.33 -19.90 9.43
CA CYS A 75 20.59 -19.21 9.70
C CYS A 75 21.03 -19.15 11.18
N LEU A 76 20.19 -19.53 12.17
CA LEU A 76 20.49 -19.24 13.60
C LEU A 76 20.01 -20.30 14.62
N GLY A 77 20.34 -21.57 14.38
CA GLY A 77 20.44 -22.70 15.34
C GLY A 77 19.64 -22.66 16.65
N GLY A 78 18.32 -22.85 16.61
CA GLY A 78 17.47 -22.97 17.81
C GLY A 78 16.43 -24.09 17.72
N ASN A 79 16.32 -24.91 18.77
CA ASN A 79 15.39 -26.04 18.90
C ASN A 79 13.96 -25.58 19.25
N VAL A 80 12.93 -26.05 18.52
CA VAL A 80 11.50 -25.81 18.83
C VAL A 80 10.67 -27.10 18.69
N ASN A 81 9.88 -27.42 19.72
CA ASN A 81 9.06 -28.63 19.85
C ASN A 81 7.54 -28.31 19.78
N SER A 82 6.81 -28.72 18.73
CA SER A 82 5.32 -28.74 18.66
C SER A 82 4.73 -29.29 17.34
N ALA A 83 4.43 -30.59 17.28
CA ALA A 83 3.78 -31.26 16.14
C ALA A 83 2.48 -30.62 15.64
N ASN A 84 2.29 -30.47 14.33
CA ASN A 84 0.98 -30.16 13.74
C ASN A 84 0.73 -31.04 12.52
N VAL A 85 -0.48 -31.53 12.37
CA VAL A 85 -1.08 -32.13 11.17
C VAL A 85 -2.52 -31.68 11.23
N THR A 86 -3.10 -31.10 10.15
CA THR A 86 -4.51 -31.17 9.70
C THR A 86 -5.16 -29.89 9.07
N SER A 87 -6.12 -30.18 8.16
CA SER A 87 -7.09 -29.38 7.35
C SER A 87 -7.04 -29.78 5.86
N SER A 88 -5.84 -29.80 5.27
CA SER A 88 -5.57 -30.44 3.98
C SER A 88 -5.98 -31.92 3.93
N LEU A 89 -5.79 -32.66 5.03
CA LEU A 89 -6.28 -34.04 5.15
C LEU A 89 -7.81 -34.15 5.14
N ILE A 90 -8.54 -33.17 5.69
CA ILE A 90 -10.01 -33.16 5.68
C ILE A 90 -10.49 -32.99 4.22
N ALA A 91 -9.88 -32.08 3.46
CA ALA A 91 -10.19 -31.92 2.04
C ALA A 91 -9.97 -33.21 1.24
N ILE A 92 -8.85 -33.93 1.48
CA ILE A 92 -8.56 -35.22 0.85
C ILE A 92 -9.59 -36.28 1.26
N MET A 93 -9.92 -36.37 2.55
CA MET A 93 -10.89 -37.35 3.06
C MET A 93 -12.31 -37.10 2.52
N LEU A 94 -12.75 -35.84 2.49
CA LEU A 94 -14.08 -35.43 2.02
C LEU A 94 -14.25 -35.57 0.51
N GLY A 95 -13.27 -35.09 -0.26
CA GLY A 95 -13.32 -35.12 -1.72
C GLY A 95 -12.79 -36.44 -2.26
N ARG A 96 -11.47 -36.61 -2.21
CA ARG A 96 -10.75 -37.70 -2.89
C ARG A 96 -11.00 -39.10 -2.31
N LEU A 97 -11.24 -39.24 -1.00
CA LEU A 97 -11.65 -40.52 -0.38
C LEU A 97 -13.17 -40.64 -0.18
N ARG A 98 -13.93 -39.60 -0.56
CA ARG A 98 -15.40 -39.54 -0.56
C ARG A 98 -16.05 -39.99 0.77
N MET A 99 -15.46 -39.60 1.90
CA MET A 99 -15.94 -39.97 3.23
C MET A 99 -17.11 -39.10 3.69
N THR A 100 -17.99 -39.68 4.53
CA THR A 100 -18.99 -38.92 5.28
C THR A 100 -18.32 -38.08 6.37
N THR A 101 -18.97 -36.99 6.81
CA THR A 101 -18.41 -36.13 7.87
C THR A 101 -18.18 -36.87 9.18
N ARG A 102 -19.00 -37.88 9.49
CA ARG A 102 -18.81 -38.75 10.67
C ARG A 102 -17.54 -39.58 10.59
N GLU A 103 -17.31 -40.24 9.45
CA GLU A 103 -16.09 -41.01 9.22
C GLU A 103 -14.85 -40.11 9.24
N VAL A 104 -14.94 -38.89 8.70
CA VAL A 104 -13.84 -37.91 8.76
C VAL A 104 -13.50 -37.54 10.19
N ILE A 105 -14.49 -37.28 11.05
CA ILE A 105 -14.26 -36.96 12.47
C ILE A 105 -13.51 -38.11 13.17
N ASP A 106 -13.99 -39.35 13.00
CA ASP A 106 -13.42 -40.54 13.66
C ASP A 106 -11.98 -40.83 13.17
N GLU A 107 -11.75 -40.83 11.85
CA GLU A 107 -10.42 -41.08 11.28
C GLU A 107 -9.43 -39.94 11.58
N TYR A 108 -9.91 -38.70 11.61
CA TYR A 108 -9.09 -37.54 11.95
C TYR A 108 -8.60 -37.59 13.40
N GLU A 109 -9.46 -38.02 14.33
CA GLU A 109 -9.09 -38.31 15.73
C GLU A 109 -8.03 -39.42 15.80
N ALA A 110 -8.24 -40.53 15.09
CA ALA A 110 -7.33 -41.68 15.09
C ALA A 110 -5.95 -41.36 14.46
N ILE A 111 -5.93 -40.62 13.35
CA ILE A 111 -4.71 -40.14 12.69
C ILE A 111 -3.95 -39.20 13.65
N SER A 112 -4.66 -38.24 14.27
CA SER A 112 -4.06 -37.30 15.22
C SER A 112 -3.44 -38.03 16.41
N GLU A 113 -4.13 -39.01 17.00
CA GLU A 113 -3.57 -39.82 18.09
C GLU A 113 -2.32 -40.60 17.64
N THR A 114 -2.37 -41.26 16.48
CA THR A 114 -1.27 -42.10 15.97
C THR A 114 0.02 -41.32 15.75
N ILE A 115 -0.10 -40.09 15.24
CA ILE A 115 1.03 -39.22 14.94
C ILE A 115 1.64 -38.63 16.22
N PHE A 116 0.83 -38.30 17.22
CA PHE A 116 1.27 -37.55 18.40
C PHE A 116 1.54 -38.38 19.67
N ARG A 117 1.40 -39.72 19.61
CA ARG A 117 1.56 -40.62 20.78
C ARG A 117 2.99 -40.78 21.32
N ARG A 118 4.06 -40.73 20.51
CA ARG A 118 5.46 -40.89 20.96
C ARG A 118 6.42 -39.87 20.31
N LYS A 119 7.13 -39.09 21.13
CA LYS A 119 8.14 -38.10 20.71
C LYS A 119 9.51 -38.76 20.44
N ASN A 120 10.21 -38.32 19.40
CA ASN A 120 11.56 -38.81 19.07
C ASN A 120 12.63 -37.93 19.77
N ARG A 121 13.46 -38.47 20.66
CA ARG A 121 14.38 -37.68 21.52
C ARG A 121 15.81 -37.47 20.96
N ARG A 122 16.13 -37.95 19.75
CA ARG A 122 17.53 -38.09 19.27
C ARG A 122 17.97 -37.24 18.07
N PHE A 123 17.12 -36.43 17.45
CA PHE A 123 17.48 -35.58 16.28
C PHE A 123 16.70 -34.26 16.25
N ASP A 124 17.13 -33.31 15.41
CA ASP A 124 16.61 -31.96 15.12
C ASP A 124 15.15 -31.91 14.55
N ARG A 125 14.35 -32.96 14.80
CA ARG A 125 12.99 -33.17 14.27
C ARG A 125 12.09 -33.75 15.36
N THR A 126 10.86 -33.22 15.49
CA THR A 126 9.99 -33.59 16.60
C THR A 126 9.23 -34.93 16.40
N TYR A 127 8.88 -35.33 15.15
CA TYR A 127 8.08 -36.54 14.84
C TYR A 127 8.61 -37.33 13.63
N LYS A 128 8.21 -38.61 13.52
CA LYS A 128 8.63 -39.51 12.43
C LYS A 128 7.67 -39.42 11.24
N GLU A 129 8.19 -39.08 10.08
CA GLU A 129 7.45 -39.00 8.81
C GLU A 129 6.80 -40.33 8.43
N ASP A 130 7.46 -41.45 8.74
CA ASP A 130 6.95 -42.80 8.47
C ASP A 130 5.58 -43.06 9.13
N LYS A 131 5.30 -42.46 10.29
CA LYS A 131 4.03 -42.65 11.02
C LYS A 131 2.87 -41.88 10.39
N LEU A 132 3.14 -40.70 9.84
CA LEU A 132 2.15 -39.94 9.06
C LEU A 132 1.81 -40.69 7.77
N VAL A 133 2.84 -41.18 7.06
CA VAL A 133 2.66 -41.96 5.83
C VAL A 133 1.92 -43.28 6.11
N GLU A 134 2.26 -43.99 7.19
CA GLU A 134 1.56 -45.20 7.64
C GLU A 134 0.08 -44.93 7.95
N ALA A 135 -0.22 -43.84 8.66
CA ALA A 135 -1.60 -43.46 8.99
C ALA A 135 -2.42 -43.11 7.73
N ILE A 136 -1.86 -42.31 6.82
CA ILE A 136 -2.52 -41.96 5.56
C ILE A 136 -2.74 -43.19 4.68
N ASN A 137 -1.71 -44.05 4.53
CA ASN A 137 -1.82 -45.26 3.74
C ASN A 137 -2.80 -46.27 4.34
N LYS A 138 -2.94 -46.32 5.67
CA LYS A 138 -3.95 -47.15 6.34
C LYS A 138 -5.36 -46.68 5.99
N VAL A 139 -5.64 -45.37 6.10
CA VAL A 139 -6.96 -44.81 5.78
C VAL A 139 -7.25 -44.94 4.28
N ALA A 140 -6.31 -44.54 3.42
CA ALA A 140 -6.46 -44.63 1.97
C ALA A 140 -6.60 -46.09 1.47
N GLY A 141 -5.74 -47.00 1.95
CA GLY A 141 -5.73 -48.42 1.54
C GLY A 141 -6.95 -49.21 2.00
N SER A 142 -7.67 -48.74 3.04
CA SER A 142 -8.96 -49.33 3.43
C SER A 142 -10.13 -48.89 2.54
N ARG A 143 -9.93 -47.88 1.67
CA ARG A 143 -11.00 -47.21 0.91
C ARG A 143 -10.81 -47.25 -0.60
N THR A 144 -9.58 -47.27 -1.09
CA THR A 144 -9.26 -47.27 -2.51
C THR A 144 -8.00 -48.07 -2.82
N GLU A 145 -8.03 -48.84 -3.92
CA GLU A 145 -6.86 -49.50 -4.47
C GLU A 145 -5.94 -48.50 -5.22
N ASN A 146 -6.51 -47.39 -5.70
CA ASN A 146 -5.77 -46.34 -6.38
C ASN A 146 -5.33 -45.25 -5.38
N LEU A 147 -4.06 -45.34 -4.98
CA LEU A 147 -3.41 -44.39 -4.07
C LEU A 147 -2.91 -43.11 -4.76
N ALA A 148 -3.09 -42.95 -6.07
CA ALA A 148 -2.74 -41.71 -6.76
C ALA A 148 -3.65 -40.55 -6.31
N MET A 149 -3.06 -39.36 -6.16
CA MET A 149 -3.83 -38.15 -5.83
C MET A 149 -4.83 -37.84 -6.96
N ALA A 150 -4.38 -37.86 -8.20
CA ALA A 150 -5.23 -37.65 -9.38
C ALA A 150 -6.04 -38.91 -9.74
N GLU A 151 -7.33 -38.72 -10.03
CA GLU A 151 -8.22 -39.76 -10.53
C GLU A 151 -8.10 -39.94 -12.07
N PRO A 152 -8.55 -41.08 -12.65
CA PRO A 152 -8.49 -41.36 -14.09
C PRO A 152 -9.29 -40.35 -14.95
N GLU A 153 -9.00 -40.32 -16.26
CA GLU A 153 -9.38 -39.24 -17.20
C GLU A 153 -10.90 -38.95 -17.37
N ASP A 154 -11.79 -39.84 -16.92
CA ASP A 154 -13.23 -39.75 -17.19
C ASP A 154 -14.09 -39.41 -15.96
N ASP A 155 -13.52 -38.96 -14.84
CA ASP A 155 -14.32 -38.62 -13.65
C ASP A 155 -15.00 -37.23 -13.73
N THR A 156 -16.27 -37.25 -14.14
CA THR A 156 -17.19 -36.10 -14.19
C THR A 156 -18.08 -36.01 -12.95
N ARG A 157 -17.70 -36.62 -11.82
CA ARG A 157 -18.50 -36.55 -10.59
C ARG A 157 -18.13 -35.31 -9.77
N LYS A 158 -19.07 -34.85 -8.94
CA LYS A 158 -18.84 -33.82 -7.92
C LYS A 158 -17.84 -34.32 -6.85
N GLY A 159 -17.28 -33.38 -6.10
CA GLY A 159 -16.30 -33.66 -5.04
C GLY A 159 -14.84 -33.62 -5.49
N ARG A 160 -14.53 -32.89 -6.56
CA ARG A 160 -13.14 -32.60 -6.93
C ARG A 160 -12.46 -31.91 -5.76
N SER A 161 -11.21 -32.27 -5.46
CA SER A 161 -10.48 -31.70 -4.32
C SER A 161 -9.05 -31.33 -4.68
N PHE A 162 -8.55 -30.30 -4.02
CA PHE A 162 -7.13 -29.96 -4.09
C PHE A 162 -6.62 -29.51 -2.73
N VAL A 163 -5.30 -29.61 -2.56
CA VAL A 163 -4.61 -29.12 -1.37
C VAL A 163 -3.43 -28.22 -1.71
N VAL A 164 -3.21 -27.19 -0.89
CA VAL A 164 -2.23 -26.12 -1.15
C VAL A 164 -0.92 -26.35 -0.39
N SER A 165 0.20 -26.19 -1.09
CA SER A 165 1.57 -26.22 -0.56
C SER A 165 2.44 -25.21 -1.33
N VAL A 166 3.68 -24.95 -0.90
CA VAL A 166 4.59 -24.00 -1.56
C VAL A 166 5.89 -24.71 -1.96
N ARG A 167 6.41 -24.39 -3.14
CA ARG A 167 7.71 -24.92 -3.61
C ARG A 167 8.82 -24.13 -2.94
N LYS A 168 9.82 -24.83 -2.39
CA LYS A 168 10.93 -24.19 -1.66
C LYS A 168 11.91 -23.40 -2.56
N GLU A 169 12.03 -23.82 -3.81
CA GLU A 169 13.05 -23.32 -4.77
C GLU A 169 12.50 -22.23 -5.72
N ILE A 170 11.19 -21.97 -5.67
CA ILE A 170 10.47 -20.95 -6.45
C ILE A 170 9.89 -19.93 -5.46
N ASP A 171 9.53 -18.72 -5.91
CA ASP A 171 8.93 -17.68 -5.06
C ASP A 171 7.83 -18.25 -4.14
N GLU A 172 7.97 -18.00 -2.83
CA GLU A 172 7.01 -18.38 -1.78
C GLU A 172 5.63 -17.73 -1.98
N ASN A 173 5.53 -16.74 -2.86
CA ASN A 173 4.31 -16.07 -3.27
C ASN A 173 3.49 -16.83 -4.32
N ILE A 174 3.89 -18.03 -4.76
CA ILE A 174 3.15 -18.81 -5.74
C ILE A 174 2.67 -20.12 -5.11
N PRO A 175 1.36 -20.33 -4.93
CA PRO A 175 0.85 -21.57 -4.35
C PRO A 175 0.95 -22.71 -5.35
N PHE A 176 1.32 -23.88 -4.86
CA PHE A 176 1.27 -25.13 -5.61
C PHE A 176 0.07 -25.97 -5.18
N LEU A 177 -0.73 -26.40 -6.15
CA LEU A 177 -1.97 -27.15 -5.90
C LEU A 177 -1.78 -28.63 -6.26
N PHE A 178 -1.89 -29.51 -5.27
CA PHE A 178 -2.02 -30.95 -5.48
C PHE A 178 -3.49 -31.28 -5.74
N ARG A 179 -3.84 -31.66 -6.96
CA ARG A 179 -5.22 -31.80 -7.44
C ARG A 179 -5.64 -33.27 -7.55
N SER A 180 -6.91 -33.54 -7.25
CA SER A 180 -7.53 -34.86 -7.50
C SER A 180 -7.98 -35.07 -8.94
N TYR A 181 -7.86 -34.04 -9.78
CA TYR A 181 -8.33 -33.99 -11.16
C TYR A 181 -7.24 -33.44 -12.08
N LYS A 182 -7.38 -33.68 -13.39
CA LYS A 182 -6.48 -33.14 -14.41
C LYS A 182 -6.85 -31.70 -14.79
N CYS A 183 -5.83 -30.87 -15.01
CA CYS A 183 -5.94 -29.51 -15.52
C CYS A 183 -4.91 -29.31 -16.64
N GLN A 184 -5.20 -28.44 -17.63
CA GLN A 184 -4.31 -28.21 -18.77
C GLN A 184 -2.94 -27.68 -18.30
N GLY A 185 -1.86 -28.39 -18.62
CA GLY A 185 -0.48 -27.95 -18.36
C GLY A 185 0.20 -28.45 -17.08
N GLN A 186 -0.49 -29.10 -16.14
CA GLN A 186 0.14 -29.72 -14.96
C GLN A 186 -0.56 -31.02 -14.54
N THR A 187 0.03 -32.17 -14.88
CA THR A 187 -0.32 -33.46 -14.26
C THR A 187 0.72 -33.84 -13.21
N THR A 188 0.38 -33.72 -11.93
CA THR A 188 1.19 -34.25 -10.83
C THR A 188 0.93 -35.75 -10.69
N LYS A 189 1.84 -36.58 -11.21
CA LYS A 189 1.85 -38.02 -10.94
C LYS A 189 2.38 -38.28 -9.51
N CYS A 190 1.61 -37.88 -8.50
CA CYS A 190 1.96 -38.06 -7.09
C CYS A 190 0.92 -38.92 -6.34
N GLN A 191 1.35 -39.57 -5.28
CA GLN A 191 0.52 -40.38 -4.39
C GLN A 191 -0.19 -39.49 -3.35
N LEU A 192 -1.31 -39.97 -2.81
CA LEU A 192 -2.09 -39.29 -1.77
C LEU A 192 -1.24 -38.91 -0.55
N TRP A 193 -0.38 -39.84 -0.11
CA TRP A 193 0.52 -39.59 1.01
C TRP A 193 1.61 -38.56 0.68
N GLU A 194 2.00 -38.41 -0.59
CA GLU A 194 2.99 -37.40 -1.01
C GLU A 194 2.39 -35.99 -0.98
N ALA A 195 1.17 -35.84 -1.48
CA ALA A 195 0.42 -34.58 -1.43
C ALA A 195 0.15 -34.16 0.03
N ALA A 196 -0.34 -35.10 0.84
CA ALA A 196 -0.54 -34.87 2.28
C ALA A 196 0.78 -34.58 3.01
N ARG A 197 1.89 -35.26 2.65
CA ARG A 197 3.20 -34.98 3.24
C ARG A 197 3.69 -33.57 2.88
N ALA A 198 3.49 -33.11 1.65
CA ALA A 198 3.87 -31.77 1.20
C ALA A 198 3.11 -30.66 1.95
N THR A 199 1.82 -30.83 2.21
CA THR A 199 1.02 -29.87 2.97
C THR A 199 1.35 -29.89 4.47
N THR A 200 1.91 -31.01 4.97
CA THR A 200 2.36 -31.16 6.36
C THR A 200 3.84 -30.84 6.57
N ALA A 201 4.57 -30.46 5.51
CA ALA A 201 6.02 -30.24 5.54
C ALA A 201 6.35 -28.90 6.21
N ALA A 202 6.12 -28.85 7.52
CA ALA A 202 6.31 -27.69 8.34
C ALA A 202 7.68 -27.71 9.06
N PRO A 203 8.67 -26.88 8.63
CA PRO A 203 9.92 -26.64 9.33
C PRO A 203 9.81 -26.50 10.86
N GLY A 204 10.49 -27.40 11.56
CA GLY A 204 10.43 -27.59 13.02
C GLY A 204 9.77 -28.91 13.43
N PHE A 205 8.89 -29.47 12.59
CA PHE A 205 8.10 -30.68 12.90
C PHE A 205 8.36 -31.83 11.93
N PHE A 206 8.19 -31.55 10.64
CA PHE A 206 8.45 -32.48 9.54
C PHE A 206 9.46 -31.86 8.59
N THR A 207 10.29 -32.69 7.94
CA THR A 207 11.18 -32.12 6.93
C THR A 207 10.45 -31.80 5.64
N THR A 208 11.07 -30.88 4.88
CA THR A 208 10.62 -30.48 3.56
C THR A 208 10.32 -31.72 2.71
N ALA A 209 9.10 -31.82 2.19
CA ALA A 209 8.69 -32.99 1.43
C ALA A 209 9.34 -32.96 0.05
N ARG A 210 9.95 -34.08 -0.34
CA ARG A 210 10.39 -34.27 -1.72
C ARG A 210 9.33 -35.09 -2.44
N VAL A 211 8.73 -34.50 -3.47
CA VAL A 211 7.72 -35.16 -4.30
C VAL A 211 8.26 -35.28 -5.71
N LYS A 212 8.13 -36.46 -6.31
CA LYS A 212 8.57 -36.70 -7.67
C LYS A 212 7.58 -36.06 -8.65
N MET A 213 8.03 -35.07 -9.42
CA MET A 213 7.26 -34.37 -10.44
C MET A 213 7.85 -34.70 -11.81
N GLY A 214 7.26 -35.66 -12.52
CA GLY A 214 7.82 -36.15 -13.78
C GLY A 214 9.13 -36.93 -13.56
N ASN A 215 10.22 -36.44 -14.15
CA ASN A 215 11.56 -37.03 -14.02
C ASN A 215 12.40 -36.44 -12.87
N GLU A 216 11.94 -35.38 -12.22
CA GLU A 216 12.71 -34.64 -11.22
C GLU A 216 12.02 -34.65 -9.85
N TYR A 217 12.81 -34.48 -8.78
CA TYR A 217 12.28 -34.34 -7.42
C TYR A 217 12.23 -32.86 -7.05
N GLN A 218 11.04 -32.38 -6.67
CA GLN A 218 10.86 -31.01 -6.18
C GLN A 218 10.62 -31.00 -4.68
N THR A 219 11.08 -29.92 -4.04
CA THR A 219 11.02 -29.74 -2.60
C THR A 219 9.87 -28.81 -2.22
N PHE A 220 9.00 -29.27 -1.31
CA PHE A 220 7.79 -28.59 -0.86
C PHE A 220 7.81 -28.27 0.63
N VAL A 221 7.13 -27.18 1.00
CA VAL A 221 6.86 -26.74 2.36
C VAL A 221 5.36 -26.43 2.55
N ASP A 222 4.92 -26.39 3.79
CA ASP A 222 3.54 -26.05 4.17
C ASP A 222 3.11 -24.66 3.60
N GLY A 223 1.88 -24.57 3.09
CA GLY A 223 1.25 -23.33 2.59
C GLY A 223 0.64 -22.43 3.68
N ALA A 224 0.89 -22.68 4.96
CA ALA A 224 0.37 -21.88 6.08
C ALA A 224 0.67 -20.37 5.95
N VAL A 225 1.82 -20.00 5.39
CA VAL A 225 2.22 -18.61 5.19
C VAL A 225 1.54 -18.09 3.92
N LYS A 226 0.72 -17.02 4.05
CA LYS A 226 -0.09 -16.37 2.99
C LYS A 226 -1.26 -17.17 2.41
N TRP A 227 -1.23 -18.51 2.45
CA TRP A 227 -2.27 -19.36 1.84
C TRP A 227 -3.09 -20.15 2.87
N ASN A 228 -3.26 -19.63 4.09
CA ASN A 228 -3.95 -20.33 5.18
C ASN A 228 -5.48 -20.38 5.06
N ASN A 229 -6.05 -19.65 4.10
CA ASN A 229 -7.45 -19.74 3.68
C ASN A 229 -7.48 -19.86 2.13
N PRO A 230 -7.80 -21.04 1.56
CA PRO A 230 -7.65 -21.31 0.14
C PRO A 230 -8.85 -20.83 -0.70
N SER A 231 -9.71 -19.99 -0.14
CA SER A 231 -10.98 -19.59 -0.76
C SER A 231 -10.80 -18.93 -2.13
N ARG A 232 -9.72 -18.18 -2.34
CA ARG A 232 -9.35 -17.62 -3.65
C ARG A 232 -8.96 -18.71 -4.66
N GLN A 233 -8.16 -19.68 -4.24
CA GLN A 233 -7.75 -20.81 -5.08
C GLN A 233 -8.97 -21.64 -5.47
N VAL A 234 -9.93 -21.83 -4.56
CA VAL A 234 -11.17 -22.55 -4.84
C VAL A 234 -11.98 -21.83 -5.92
N MET A 235 -12.08 -20.50 -5.89
CA MET A 235 -12.77 -19.74 -6.93
C MET A 235 -12.07 -19.85 -8.30
N SER A 236 -10.76 -19.65 -8.34
CA SER A 236 -9.98 -19.70 -9.58
C SER A 236 -9.99 -21.11 -10.21
N GLU A 237 -9.86 -22.16 -9.40
CA GLU A 237 -9.96 -23.54 -9.89
C GLU A 237 -11.38 -23.89 -10.32
N ALA A 238 -12.42 -23.34 -9.69
CA ALA A 238 -13.80 -23.55 -10.12
C ALA A 238 -14.05 -22.95 -11.50
N GLU A 239 -13.57 -21.74 -11.77
CA GLU A 239 -13.66 -21.11 -13.09
C GLU A 239 -12.95 -21.95 -14.16
N ALA A 240 -11.71 -22.38 -13.87
CA ALA A 240 -10.93 -23.21 -14.79
C ALA A 240 -11.60 -24.57 -15.08
N LEU A 241 -12.27 -25.17 -14.10
CA LEU A 241 -12.88 -26.50 -14.23
C LEU A 241 -14.29 -26.50 -14.81
N PHE A 242 -15.11 -25.50 -14.48
CA PHE A 242 -16.53 -25.48 -14.82
C PHE A 242 -16.89 -24.43 -15.88
N GLY A 243 -15.93 -23.58 -16.25
CA GLY A 243 -16.07 -22.53 -17.26
C GLY A 243 -16.48 -21.18 -16.65
N PRO A 244 -16.09 -20.07 -17.31
CA PRO A 244 -16.30 -18.70 -16.81
C PRO A 244 -17.78 -18.35 -16.61
N HIS A 245 -18.65 -18.77 -17.52
CA HIS A 245 -20.07 -18.40 -17.49
C HIS A 245 -20.92 -19.27 -16.54
N ARG A 246 -20.32 -20.22 -15.81
CA ARG A 246 -21.05 -21.06 -14.87
C ARG A 246 -21.55 -20.22 -13.69
N ARG A 247 -22.79 -20.43 -13.24
CA ARG A 247 -23.36 -19.68 -12.11
C ARG A 247 -22.83 -20.17 -10.77
N LEU A 248 -22.54 -19.25 -9.85
CA LEU A 248 -22.20 -19.55 -8.48
C LEU A 248 -23.47 -19.84 -7.67
N GLY A 249 -23.54 -20.99 -7.00
CA GLY A 249 -24.59 -21.31 -6.03
C GLY A 249 -24.29 -20.63 -4.70
N CYS A 250 -23.28 -21.14 -3.99
CA CYS A 250 -22.69 -20.44 -2.87
C CYS A 250 -21.25 -20.88 -2.62
N MET A 251 -20.50 -20.05 -1.90
CA MET A 251 -19.17 -20.37 -1.38
C MET A 251 -19.24 -20.53 0.14
N LEU A 252 -18.89 -21.72 0.64
CA LEU A 252 -18.78 -22.03 2.06
C LEU A 252 -17.30 -22.02 2.48
N SER A 253 -16.96 -21.15 3.42
CA SER A 253 -15.63 -21.10 4.04
C SER A 253 -15.72 -21.49 5.51
N LEU A 254 -14.99 -22.53 5.90
CA LEU A 254 -14.95 -23.04 7.27
C LEU A 254 -13.59 -22.74 7.90
N GLY A 255 -13.62 -22.10 9.06
CA GLY A 255 -12.44 -21.76 9.84
C GLY A 255 -12.23 -22.70 11.03
N SER A 256 -10.98 -23.02 11.29
CA SER A 256 -10.50 -23.79 12.45
C SER A 256 -10.46 -23.00 13.78
N GLY A 257 -11.15 -21.86 13.85
CA GLY A 257 -11.30 -21.03 15.04
C GLY A 257 -10.31 -19.85 15.14
N VAL A 258 -10.80 -18.72 15.66
CA VAL A 258 -10.07 -17.44 15.75
C VAL A 258 -9.03 -17.49 16.86
N ARG A 259 -7.79 -17.02 16.60
CA ARG A 259 -6.87 -16.65 17.69
C ARG A 259 -7.16 -15.20 18.09
N PRO A 260 -7.41 -14.88 19.36
CA PRO A 260 -7.15 -13.52 19.82
C PRO A 260 -5.64 -13.27 19.69
N PRO A 261 -5.18 -12.07 19.34
CA PRO A 261 -3.79 -11.71 19.51
C PRO A 261 -3.44 -11.93 20.99
N SER A 262 -2.47 -12.80 21.27
CA SER A 262 -2.08 -13.10 22.65
C SER A 262 -1.44 -11.86 23.29
N LEU A 263 -2.25 -11.06 23.98
CA LEU A 263 -1.85 -10.22 25.09
C LEU A 263 -2.01 -11.07 26.35
N ASN A 264 -0.88 -11.38 26.97
CA ASN A 264 -0.83 -12.27 28.13
C ASN A 264 -1.37 -11.50 29.36
N GLN A 265 -2.68 -11.55 29.60
CA GLN A 265 -3.34 -10.86 30.73
C GLN A 265 -3.00 -11.45 32.13
N ASN A 266 -2.17 -12.50 32.22
CA ASN A 266 -1.81 -13.14 33.50
C ASN A 266 -0.35 -12.94 33.95
N ALA A 267 0.40 -11.99 33.39
CA ALA A 267 1.68 -11.59 33.97
C ALA A 267 1.48 -10.68 35.20
N LYS A 268 0.81 -11.19 36.24
CA LYS A 268 0.91 -10.59 37.57
C LYS A 268 2.33 -10.80 38.09
N ALA A 269 3.02 -9.69 38.32
CA ALA A 269 4.16 -9.53 39.22
C ALA A 269 5.27 -10.61 39.09
N SER A 270 6.17 -10.44 38.13
CA SER A 270 7.55 -10.93 38.25
C SER A 270 8.48 -10.00 37.48
N PHE A 271 9.35 -9.33 38.22
CA PHE A 271 10.40 -8.45 37.72
C PHE A 271 11.30 -9.18 36.69
N GLY A 272 11.59 -8.51 35.57
CA GLY A 272 12.70 -8.83 34.68
C GLY A 272 12.51 -10.02 33.73
N VAL A 273 11.90 -9.80 32.56
CA VAL A 273 12.08 -10.68 31.39
C VAL A 273 12.13 -9.80 30.14
N SER A 274 13.25 -9.83 29.42
CA SER A 274 13.41 -9.23 28.09
C SER A 274 12.61 -10.04 27.06
N TYR A 275 11.90 -9.36 26.16
CA TYR A 275 11.25 -10.04 25.05
C TYR A 275 12.33 -10.51 24.08
N ASN A 276 12.46 -11.83 23.93
CA ASN A 276 13.49 -12.44 23.08
C ASN A 276 13.08 -12.28 21.60
N ILE A 277 14.05 -12.14 20.68
CA ILE A 277 13.88 -12.21 19.20
C ILE A 277 12.92 -13.33 18.75
N SER A 278 12.88 -14.42 19.50
CA SER A 278 11.95 -15.54 19.37
C SER A 278 10.46 -15.14 19.40
N GLU A 279 10.10 -14.14 20.21
CA GLU A 279 8.71 -13.73 20.46
C GLU A 279 8.20 -12.70 19.44
N MET A 280 9.05 -11.80 18.95
CA MET A 280 8.73 -10.92 17.81
C MET A 280 8.56 -11.72 16.51
N LYS A 281 9.43 -12.72 16.28
CA LYS A 281 9.29 -13.67 15.15
C LYS A 281 7.99 -14.45 15.21
N ARG A 282 7.47 -14.75 16.41
CA ARG A 282 6.17 -15.40 16.61
C ARG A 282 5.03 -14.48 16.15
N MET A 283 5.06 -13.19 16.50
CA MET A 283 4.00 -12.23 16.15
C MET A 283 3.91 -11.92 14.64
N THR A 284 5.04 -11.76 13.95
CA THR A 284 5.06 -11.58 12.48
C THR A 284 4.49 -12.81 11.76
N LEU A 285 4.81 -14.00 12.28
CA LEU A 285 4.34 -15.26 11.72
C LEU A 285 2.85 -15.49 12.01
N ASP A 286 2.33 -15.01 13.14
CA ASP A 286 0.89 -15.02 13.45
C ASP A 286 0.09 -14.12 12.50
N TYR A 287 0.64 -12.98 12.08
CA TYR A 287 0.02 -12.10 11.07
C TYR A 287 0.01 -12.72 9.66
N LEU A 288 1.12 -13.33 9.25
CA LEU A 288 1.26 -13.93 7.91
C LEU A 288 0.50 -15.26 7.73
N THR A 289 -0.01 -15.83 8.82
CA THR A 289 -0.81 -17.07 8.81
C THR A 289 -2.28 -16.83 9.14
N ASP A 290 -2.71 -15.56 9.20
CA ASP A 290 -4.08 -15.16 9.49
C ASP A 290 -5.02 -15.56 8.34
N PRO A 291 -6.06 -16.40 8.58
CA PRO A 291 -7.03 -16.78 7.56
C PRO A 291 -8.11 -15.71 7.29
N GLU A 292 -8.17 -14.62 8.07
CA GLU A 292 -9.20 -13.58 7.97
C GLU A 292 -9.09 -12.65 6.74
N PRO A 293 -7.89 -12.19 6.30
CA PRO A 293 -7.80 -11.28 5.16
C PRO A 293 -8.43 -11.83 3.85
N PRO A 294 -8.20 -13.09 3.42
CA PRO A 294 -8.86 -13.64 2.23
C PRO A 294 -10.39 -13.73 2.37
N HIS A 295 -10.90 -14.05 3.56
CA HIS A 295 -12.33 -14.09 3.88
C HIS A 295 -12.98 -12.70 3.71
N LEU A 296 -12.37 -11.65 4.27
CA LEU A 296 -12.91 -10.29 4.21
C LEU A 296 -13.03 -9.78 2.77
N ILE A 297 -12.09 -10.18 1.90
CA ILE A 297 -12.09 -9.78 0.49
C ILE A 297 -13.26 -10.43 -0.27
N LEU A 298 -13.49 -11.73 -0.09
CA LEU A 298 -14.65 -12.39 -0.70
C LEU A 298 -15.98 -11.87 -0.15
N LYS A 299 -16.04 -11.57 1.15
CA LYS A 299 -17.21 -10.95 1.78
C LYS A 299 -17.52 -9.57 1.21
N ALA A 300 -16.49 -8.78 0.90
CA ALA A 300 -16.63 -7.46 0.28
C ALA A 300 -17.08 -7.56 -1.19
N LEU A 301 -16.51 -8.50 -1.96
CA LEU A 301 -16.86 -8.72 -3.37
C LEU A 301 -18.29 -9.21 -3.57
N LEU A 302 -18.78 -10.02 -2.64
CA LEU A 302 -20.13 -10.58 -2.69
C LEU A 302 -21.15 -9.73 -1.91
N LYS A 303 -20.74 -8.52 -1.49
CA LYS A 303 -21.58 -7.56 -0.77
C LYS A 303 -22.68 -7.04 -1.70
N GLY A 304 -23.93 -7.42 -1.41
CA GLY A 304 -25.10 -7.11 -2.24
C GLY A 304 -25.75 -8.35 -2.85
N HIS A 305 -25.09 -9.51 -2.80
CA HIS A 305 -25.65 -10.78 -3.24
C HIS A 305 -25.96 -11.65 -2.02
N THR A 306 -27.18 -11.52 -1.50
CA THR A 306 -27.68 -12.34 -0.38
C THR A 306 -27.54 -13.83 -0.70
N ASN A 307 -27.13 -14.63 0.30
CA ASN A 307 -26.98 -16.09 0.21
C ASN A 307 -25.85 -16.63 -0.70
N SER A 308 -24.91 -15.78 -1.14
CA SER A 308 -23.81 -16.19 -2.03
C SER A 308 -22.55 -16.67 -1.30
N TYR A 309 -22.33 -16.23 -0.05
CA TYR A 309 -21.14 -16.54 0.74
C TYR A 309 -21.46 -16.77 2.21
N PHE A 310 -20.94 -17.85 2.77
CA PHE A 310 -21.12 -18.23 4.17
C PHE A 310 -19.76 -18.51 4.81
N ARG A 311 -19.53 -17.92 5.99
CA ARG A 311 -18.32 -18.11 6.78
C ARG A 311 -18.70 -18.56 8.19
N PHE A 312 -18.16 -19.69 8.61
CA PHE A 312 -18.27 -20.18 9.98
C PHE A 312 -16.87 -20.35 10.57
N SER A 313 -16.63 -19.74 11.72
CA SER A 313 -15.37 -19.86 12.46
C SER A 313 -15.69 -19.73 13.94
N VAL A 314 -15.26 -20.70 14.74
CA VAL A 314 -15.54 -20.74 16.17
C VAL A 314 -14.74 -19.62 16.87
N PRO A 315 -15.39 -18.63 17.50
CA PRO A 315 -14.68 -17.60 18.26
C PRO A 315 -14.04 -18.21 19.50
N ALA A 316 -12.91 -17.67 19.95
CA ALA A 316 -12.30 -18.14 21.18
C ALA A 316 -13.10 -17.62 22.40
N GLU A 317 -13.54 -18.52 23.27
CA GLU A 317 -14.18 -18.18 24.55
C GLU A 317 -13.23 -18.46 25.72
N ASP A 318 -13.45 -17.78 26.86
CA ASP A 318 -12.61 -17.80 28.06
C ASP A 318 -12.23 -19.24 28.48
N GLY A 319 -10.94 -19.57 28.36
CA GLY A 319 -10.35 -20.85 28.76
C GLY A 319 -9.96 -21.81 27.62
N GLU A 320 -10.58 -21.67 26.44
CA GLU A 320 -10.26 -22.47 25.25
C GLU A 320 -9.23 -21.78 24.33
N GLU A 321 -8.99 -20.48 24.56
CA GLU A 321 -7.95 -19.62 23.96
C GLU A 321 -6.51 -20.19 24.03
N ARG A 322 -6.28 -21.22 24.87
CA ARG A 322 -4.96 -21.82 25.12
C ARG A 322 -4.76 -23.18 24.49
N ILE A 323 -5.73 -23.75 23.77
CA ILE A 323 -5.59 -25.08 23.17
C ILE A 323 -4.63 -25.01 21.97
N ARG A 324 -3.42 -25.52 22.17
CA ARG A 324 -2.36 -25.49 21.14
C ARG A 324 -2.65 -26.53 20.05
N ILE A 325 -2.09 -26.29 18.87
CA ILE A 325 -2.34 -27.08 17.66
C ILE A 325 -1.82 -28.54 17.76
N ASN A 326 -1.08 -28.85 18.81
CA ASN A 326 -0.52 -30.18 19.11
C ASN A 326 -1.21 -30.92 20.27
N GLU A 327 -2.25 -30.34 20.90
CA GLU A 327 -2.92 -30.88 22.08
C GLU A 327 -4.09 -31.81 21.72
N TYR A 328 -3.81 -32.91 20.98
CA TYR A 328 -4.86 -33.86 20.53
C TYR A 328 -5.75 -34.38 21.68
N LYS A 329 -5.21 -34.48 22.89
CA LYS A 329 -5.97 -34.87 24.10
C LYS A 329 -7.08 -33.89 24.50
N LYS A 330 -7.08 -32.67 23.95
CA LYS A 330 -8.09 -31.62 24.18
C LYS A 330 -9.06 -31.48 23.01
N MET A 331 -9.02 -32.37 22.00
CA MET A 331 -9.98 -32.35 20.89
C MET A 331 -11.44 -32.49 21.36
N GLY A 332 -11.70 -33.25 22.43
CA GLY A 332 -13.03 -33.33 23.05
C GLY A 332 -13.54 -31.97 23.56
N ALA A 333 -12.65 -31.10 24.05
CA ALA A 333 -13.02 -29.74 24.46
C ALA A 333 -13.31 -28.84 23.25
N LEU A 334 -12.49 -28.92 22.19
CA LEU A 334 -12.74 -28.20 20.93
C LEU A 334 -14.08 -28.59 20.30
N ARG A 335 -14.44 -29.87 20.36
CA ARG A 335 -15.75 -30.36 19.90
C ARG A 335 -16.88 -29.76 20.72
N ALA A 336 -16.80 -29.81 22.04
CA ALA A 336 -17.81 -29.21 22.93
C ALA A 336 -17.95 -27.69 22.72
N SER A 337 -16.84 -26.98 22.49
CA SER A 337 -16.83 -25.55 22.10
C SER A 337 -17.58 -25.31 20.78
N THR A 338 -17.27 -26.12 19.78
CA THR A 338 -17.90 -26.04 18.46
C THR A 338 -19.40 -26.30 18.56
N GLU A 339 -19.82 -27.28 19.36
CA GLU A 339 -21.23 -27.58 19.62
C GLU A 339 -21.95 -26.40 20.30
N ARG A 340 -21.29 -25.68 21.23
CA ARG A 340 -21.83 -24.44 21.83
C ARG A 340 -21.95 -23.30 20.83
N TYR A 341 -20.96 -23.13 19.95
CA TYR A 341 -21.01 -22.16 18.85
C TYR A 341 -22.18 -22.44 17.90
N LEU A 342 -22.38 -23.70 17.51
CA LEU A 342 -23.48 -24.13 16.65
C LEU A 342 -24.86 -23.97 17.31
N ALA A 343 -24.94 -24.02 18.64
CA ALA A 343 -26.17 -23.81 19.40
C ALA A 343 -26.62 -22.34 19.47
N ARG A 344 -25.79 -21.38 19.05
CA ARG A 344 -26.19 -19.97 19.03
C ARG A 344 -27.27 -19.72 17.98
N ARG A 345 -28.29 -18.91 18.34
CA ARG A 345 -29.47 -18.67 17.48
C ARG A 345 -29.12 -18.05 16.12
N ASP A 346 -28.18 -17.11 16.10
CA ASP A 346 -27.69 -16.44 14.90
C ASP A 346 -26.98 -17.42 13.95
N ILE A 347 -26.09 -18.26 14.50
CA ILE A 347 -25.36 -19.27 13.73
C ILE A 347 -26.29 -20.37 13.22
N SER A 348 -27.19 -20.88 14.07
CA SER A 348 -28.15 -21.89 13.66
C SER A 348 -29.06 -21.38 12.52
N ALA A 349 -29.52 -20.13 12.58
CA ALA A 349 -30.33 -19.54 11.52
C ALA A 349 -29.55 -19.39 10.20
N MET A 350 -28.25 -19.04 10.28
CA MET A 350 -27.39 -18.95 9.10
C MET A 350 -27.12 -20.32 8.47
N ILE A 351 -26.99 -21.39 9.28
CA ILE A 351 -26.89 -22.76 8.77
C ILE A 351 -28.19 -23.17 8.09
N ASP A 352 -29.36 -22.86 8.67
CA ASP A 352 -30.65 -23.17 8.05
C ASP A 352 -30.80 -22.49 6.68
N GLN A 353 -30.35 -21.23 6.56
CA GLN A 353 -30.30 -20.51 5.28
C GLN A 353 -29.38 -21.21 4.26
N LEU A 354 -28.16 -21.59 4.66
CA LEU A 354 -27.23 -22.32 3.80
C LEU A 354 -27.82 -23.66 3.33
N VAL A 355 -28.44 -24.42 4.24
CA VAL A 355 -29.07 -25.71 3.94
C VAL A 355 -30.19 -25.53 2.92
N GLN A 356 -31.00 -24.48 3.05
CA GLN A 356 -32.02 -24.15 2.05
C GLN A 356 -31.42 -23.85 0.68
N VAL A 357 -30.35 -23.04 0.63
CA VAL A 357 -29.65 -22.70 -0.63
C VAL A 357 -29.14 -23.95 -1.34
N ILE A 358 -28.50 -24.86 -0.60
CA ILE A 358 -27.95 -26.12 -1.13
C ILE A 358 -29.08 -27.07 -1.58
N CYS A 359 -30.11 -27.26 -0.74
CA CYS A 359 -31.18 -28.24 -1.02
C CYS A 359 -32.12 -27.79 -2.14
N ARG A 360 -32.41 -26.48 -2.25
CA ARG A 360 -33.28 -25.92 -3.30
C ARG A 360 -32.56 -25.65 -4.61
N LYS A 361 -31.25 -25.89 -4.66
CA LYS A 361 -30.37 -25.54 -5.79
C LYS A 361 -30.49 -24.07 -6.20
N GLU A 362 -30.63 -23.18 -5.21
CA GLU A 362 -30.71 -21.74 -5.48
C GLU A 362 -29.38 -21.26 -6.09
N ALA A 363 -29.47 -20.54 -7.20
CA ALA A 363 -28.34 -19.99 -7.93
C ALA A 363 -28.32 -18.48 -7.74
N THR A 364 -27.14 -17.92 -7.52
CA THR A 364 -26.97 -16.48 -7.67
C THR A 364 -26.97 -16.11 -9.16
N ASN A 365 -27.25 -14.85 -9.48
CA ASN A 365 -27.07 -14.31 -10.83
C ASN A 365 -25.58 -14.08 -11.18
N LEU A 366 -24.65 -14.42 -10.28
CA LEU A 366 -23.22 -14.24 -10.49
C LEU A 366 -22.64 -15.42 -11.25
N THR A 367 -21.90 -15.12 -12.31
CA THR A 367 -21.04 -16.09 -13.00
C THR A 367 -19.70 -16.20 -12.28
N LEU A 368 -19.02 -17.34 -12.42
CA LEU A 368 -17.67 -17.54 -11.88
C LEU A 368 -16.71 -16.46 -12.41
N GLU A 369 -16.85 -16.09 -13.69
CA GLU A 369 -16.14 -14.99 -14.34
C GLU A 369 -16.37 -13.66 -13.63
N ALA A 370 -17.61 -13.28 -13.33
CA ALA A 370 -17.89 -12.00 -12.67
C ALA A 370 -17.21 -11.89 -11.31
N VAL A 371 -17.09 -12.99 -10.57
CA VAL A 371 -16.44 -13.02 -9.25
C VAL A 371 -14.91 -13.16 -9.37
N CYS A 372 -14.41 -13.92 -10.35
CA CYS A 372 -12.99 -14.13 -10.57
C CYS A 372 -12.33 -12.95 -11.30
N HIS A 373 -13.04 -12.25 -12.18
CA HIS A 373 -12.58 -11.04 -12.86
C HIS A 373 -12.80 -9.76 -12.04
N ALA A 374 -13.77 -9.73 -11.11
CA ALA A 374 -13.74 -8.74 -10.03
C ALA A 374 -12.53 -8.94 -9.09
N ASN A 375 -11.96 -10.15 -9.07
CA ASN A 375 -10.69 -10.49 -8.38
C ASN A 375 -9.44 -10.33 -9.27
N SER A 376 -9.52 -10.51 -10.60
CA SER A 376 -8.43 -10.21 -11.54
C SER A 376 -8.27 -8.71 -11.74
N ALA A 377 -9.35 -7.97 -11.47
CA ALA A 377 -9.29 -6.57 -11.11
C ALA A 377 -8.73 -6.41 -9.69
N GLU A 378 -7.54 -6.95 -9.43
CA GLU A 378 -6.69 -6.36 -8.39
C GLU A 378 -6.37 -4.90 -8.74
N THR A 379 -6.58 -4.50 -10.00
CA THR A 379 -6.69 -3.12 -10.49
C THR A 379 -7.98 -2.40 -10.08
N SER A 380 -9.14 -3.07 -9.91
CA SER A 380 -10.39 -2.43 -9.43
C SER A 380 -10.70 -2.65 -7.97
N LEU A 381 -10.13 -3.63 -7.27
CA LEU A 381 -10.10 -3.63 -5.82
C LEU A 381 -8.99 -2.72 -5.31
N LYS A 382 -7.86 -2.58 -6.01
CA LYS A 382 -7.01 -1.42 -5.81
C LYS A 382 -7.70 -0.16 -6.29
N SER A 383 -8.45 -0.06 -7.40
CA SER A 383 -9.11 1.22 -7.73
C SER A 383 -10.29 1.55 -6.81
N ILE A 384 -11.06 0.58 -6.31
CA ILE A 384 -12.16 0.78 -5.38
C ILE A 384 -11.62 0.94 -3.96
N ALA A 385 -10.61 0.17 -3.53
CA ALA A 385 -9.91 0.43 -2.28
C ALA A 385 -9.11 1.73 -2.37
N HIS A 386 -8.50 2.12 -3.49
CA HIS A 386 -7.79 3.38 -3.71
C HIS A 386 -8.77 4.55 -3.83
N GLU A 387 -9.95 4.36 -4.43
CA GLU A 387 -11.06 5.33 -4.40
C GLU A 387 -11.69 5.44 -3.00
N LEU A 388 -11.74 4.37 -2.21
CA LEU A 388 -12.21 4.37 -0.82
C LEU A 388 -11.11 4.81 0.18
N GLN A 389 -9.83 4.59 -0.13
CA GLN A 389 -8.62 4.96 0.63
C GLN A 389 -8.32 6.45 0.45
N LYS A 390 -8.61 7.02 -0.72
CA LYS A 390 -8.46 8.46 -0.99
C LYS A 390 -9.52 9.33 -0.31
N ARG A 391 -10.59 8.78 0.26
CA ARG A 391 -11.76 9.58 0.70
C ARG A 391 -11.93 9.60 2.22
N GLU A 392 -12.19 10.79 2.75
CA GLU A 392 -12.65 10.98 4.12
C GLU A 392 -14.01 10.27 4.30
N ILE A 393 -14.18 9.54 5.40
CA ILE A 393 -15.42 8.82 5.71
C ILE A 393 -16.20 9.64 6.73
N THR A 394 -17.52 9.77 6.54
CA THR A 394 -18.41 10.40 7.51
C THR A 394 -18.25 9.73 8.88
N SER A 395 -18.28 10.51 9.96
CA SER A 395 -18.25 9.96 11.32
C SER A 395 -19.32 8.87 11.49
N PRO A 396 -18.98 7.71 12.10
CA PRO A 396 -19.95 6.65 12.39
C PRO A 396 -21.13 7.12 13.25
N THR A 397 -20.94 8.21 13.99
CA THR A 397 -21.95 8.81 14.88
C THR A 397 -22.71 9.96 14.22
N PHE A 398 -22.50 10.27 12.93
CA PHE A 398 -23.21 11.36 12.25
C PHE A 398 -24.73 11.24 12.41
N THR A 399 -25.35 12.34 12.83
CA THR A 399 -26.74 12.36 13.25
C THR A 399 -27.41 13.67 12.85
N GLY A 400 -28.61 13.57 12.28
CA GLY A 400 -29.44 14.74 11.92
C GLY A 400 -28.97 15.48 10.67
N ARG A 401 -29.28 16.77 10.61
CA ARG A 401 -29.01 17.73 9.52
C ARG A 401 -29.78 17.44 8.22
N GLU A 402 -30.90 16.72 8.30
CA GLU A 402 -31.70 16.38 7.12
C GLU A 402 -32.17 17.60 6.33
N ASN A 403 -32.52 18.70 7.02
CA ASN A 403 -32.95 19.92 6.36
C ASN A 403 -31.85 20.52 5.48
N ILE A 404 -30.60 20.51 5.96
CA ILE A 404 -29.43 21.00 5.22
C ILE A 404 -29.14 20.05 4.04
N LEU A 405 -29.19 18.74 4.28
CA LEU A 405 -29.01 17.74 3.23
C LEU A 405 -30.08 17.84 2.13
N LYS A 406 -31.34 18.15 2.48
CA LYS A 406 -32.43 18.41 1.51
C LYS A 406 -32.19 19.67 0.69
N ILE A 407 -31.64 20.73 1.28
CA ILE A 407 -31.27 21.95 0.54
C ILE A 407 -30.13 21.66 -0.43
N LEU A 408 -29.11 20.92 -0.01
CA LEU A 408 -28.02 20.48 -0.87
C LEU A 408 -28.52 19.55 -1.99
N ASP A 409 -29.44 18.64 -1.67
CA ASP A 409 -30.12 17.76 -2.63
C ASP A 409 -30.86 18.57 -3.69
N HIS A 410 -31.67 19.55 -3.29
CA HIS A 410 -32.37 20.44 -4.23
C HIS A 410 -31.42 21.26 -5.09
N THR A 411 -30.36 21.83 -4.50
CA THR A 411 -29.38 22.66 -5.22
C THR A 411 -28.61 21.84 -6.26
N PHE A 412 -28.15 20.64 -5.86
CA PHE A 412 -27.37 19.74 -6.71
C PHE A 412 -28.21 18.59 -7.28
N ALA A 413 -29.49 18.83 -7.54
CA ALA A 413 -30.39 17.87 -8.16
C ALA A 413 -29.95 17.53 -9.60
N ARG A 414 -30.22 16.30 -10.04
CA ARG A 414 -29.91 15.81 -11.40
C ARG A 414 -30.40 16.79 -12.46
N ARG A 415 -29.55 17.14 -13.42
CA ARG A 415 -29.90 18.10 -14.46
C ARG A 415 -30.73 17.46 -15.58
N ALA A 416 -31.50 18.31 -16.25
CA ALA A 416 -32.06 17.97 -17.54
C ALA A 416 -30.94 17.89 -18.61
N PRO A 417 -31.06 17.02 -19.63
CA PRO A 417 -30.07 16.92 -20.71
C PRO A 417 -29.87 18.29 -21.39
N GLY A 418 -28.62 18.79 -21.40
CA GLY A 418 -28.28 20.06 -22.02
C GLY A 418 -28.29 21.30 -21.10
N SER A 419 -28.28 21.14 -19.78
CA SER A 419 -28.11 22.26 -18.83
C SER A 419 -26.64 22.46 -18.41
N TYR A 420 -26.06 23.61 -18.74
CA TYR A 420 -24.60 23.85 -18.64
C TYR A 420 -24.05 24.82 -17.56
N PRO A 421 -24.82 25.56 -16.73
CA PRO A 421 -24.19 26.47 -15.78
C PRO A 421 -23.63 25.72 -14.55
N ARG A 422 -22.47 26.17 -14.06
CA ARG A 422 -21.89 25.72 -12.78
C ARG A 422 -22.84 26.07 -11.62
N ARG A 423 -22.96 25.19 -10.63
CA ARG A 423 -23.74 25.45 -9.40
C ARG A 423 -22.80 25.47 -8.21
N ASP A 424 -22.84 26.53 -7.43
CA ASP A 424 -21.98 26.72 -6.27
C ASP A 424 -22.85 26.84 -5.02
N PHE A 425 -22.46 26.18 -3.93
CA PHE A 425 -23.14 26.28 -2.65
C PHE A 425 -22.13 26.45 -1.51
N ARG A 426 -22.41 27.35 -0.57
CA ARG A 426 -21.51 27.62 0.57
C ARG A 426 -22.16 27.30 1.90
N LEU A 427 -21.57 26.36 2.64
CA LEU A 427 -21.83 26.12 4.06
C LEU A 427 -20.86 26.95 4.88
N TRP A 428 -21.37 27.89 5.68
CA TRP A 428 -20.52 28.68 6.58
C TRP A 428 -21.04 28.64 8.00
N GLY A 429 -20.18 28.81 8.99
CA GLY A 429 -20.55 28.80 10.40
C GLY A 429 -19.35 28.57 11.32
N ALA A 430 -19.56 28.69 12.63
CA ALA A 430 -18.48 28.59 13.61
C ALA A 430 -17.74 27.23 13.56
N THR A 431 -16.54 27.21 14.13
CA THR A 431 -15.72 26.00 14.21
C THR A 431 -16.43 24.91 15.05
N GLY A 432 -16.37 23.64 14.62
CA GLY A 432 -17.00 22.51 15.34
C GLY A 432 -18.50 22.27 15.07
N MET A 433 -19.13 23.06 14.19
CA MET A 433 -20.54 22.90 13.80
C MET A 433 -20.85 21.71 12.87
N GLY A 434 -19.81 21.00 12.41
CA GLY A 434 -19.96 19.80 11.57
C GLY A 434 -20.08 20.07 10.07
N LYS A 435 -19.62 21.23 9.56
CA LYS A 435 -19.68 21.59 8.13
C LYS A 435 -19.04 20.52 7.22
N THR A 436 -17.79 20.16 7.52
CA THR A 436 -17.04 19.09 6.85
C THR A 436 -17.80 17.77 6.88
N GLN A 437 -18.38 17.42 8.03
CA GLN A 437 -19.16 16.20 8.21
C GLN A 437 -20.48 16.20 7.40
N ILE A 438 -21.15 17.35 7.27
CA ILE A 438 -22.33 17.51 6.42
C ILE A 438 -21.94 17.33 4.94
N ALA A 439 -20.82 17.90 4.51
CA ALA A 439 -20.30 17.72 3.16
C ALA A 439 -19.98 16.24 2.88
N LEU A 440 -19.30 15.54 3.80
CA LEU A 440 -19.03 14.11 3.69
C LEU A 440 -20.31 13.27 3.65
N ARG A 441 -21.30 13.58 4.49
CA ARG A 441 -22.56 12.85 4.47
C ARG A 441 -23.31 13.03 3.15
N PHE A 442 -23.29 14.25 2.60
CA PHE A 442 -23.89 14.54 1.30
C PHE A 442 -23.21 13.74 0.18
N THR A 443 -21.88 13.71 0.14
CA THR A 443 -21.14 12.96 -0.88
C THR A 443 -21.35 11.45 -0.76
N GLU A 444 -21.49 10.93 0.46
CA GLU A 444 -21.79 9.52 0.74
C GLU A 444 -23.21 9.13 0.27
N MET A 445 -24.22 9.92 0.63
CA MET A 445 -25.63 9.62 0.32
C MET A 445 -25.98 9.76 -1.16
N PHE A 446 -25.31 10.67 -1.86
CA PHE A 446 -25.66 11.03 -3.24
C PHE A 446 -24.52 10.75 -4.23
N ARG A 447 -23.61 9.83 -3.88
CA ARG A 447 -22.46 9.43 -4.70
C ARG A 447 -22.85 9.11 -6.14
N ASP A 448 -23.90 8.31 -6.32
CA ASP A 448 -24.34 7.82 -7.63
C ASP A 448 -24.89 8.90 -8.57
N ARG A 449 -24.95 10.16 -8.13
CA ARG A 449 -25.36 11.31 -8.96
C ARG A 449 -24.19 11.95 -9.69
N PHE A 450 -23.01 11.91 -9.10
CA PHE A 450 -21.82 12.53 -9.66
C PHE A 450 -20.90 11.44 -10.19
N THR A 451 -20.42 11.62 -11.41
CA THR A 451 -19.48 10.69 -12.02
C THR A 451 -18.17 10.67 -11.23
N ARG A 452 -17.77 11.84 -10.71
CA ARG A 452 -16.60 12.00 -9.84
C ARG A 452 -16.85 13.02 -8.72
N VAL A 453 -16.23 12.78 -7.57
CA VAL A 453 -16.25 13.66 -6.40
C VAL A 453 -14.82 13.95 -5.98
N PHE A 454 -14.43 15.23 -6.01
CA PHE A 454 -13.09 15.71 -5.65
C PHE A 454 -13.12 16.47 -4.34
N TRP A 455 -12.02 16.41 -3.60
CA TRP A 455 -11.87 17.08 -2.31
C TRP A 455 -10.62 17.96 -2.31
N ILE A 456 -10.78 19.23 -1.91
CA ILE A 456 -9.71 20.21 -1.78
C ILE A 456 -9.66 20.68 -0.34
N ASP A 457 -8.52 20.50 0.32
CA ASP A 457 -8.21 21.17 1.58
C ASP A 457 -7.73 22.60 1.30
N ALA A 458 -8.60 23.57 1.55
CA ALA A 458 -8.36 25.00 1.36
C ALA A 458 -7.87 25.72 2.63
N SER A 459 -7.36 24.98 3.61
CA SER A 459 -6.82 25.56 4.85
C SER A 459 -5.62 26.49 4.60
N GLU A 460 -4.76 26.17 3.62
CA GLU A 460 -3.59 26.98 3.22
C GLU A 460 -3.39 26.95 1.69
N ALA A 461 -2.64 27.91 1.15
CA ALA A 461 -2.31 27.90 -0.28
C ALA A 461 -1.62 26.59 -0.69
N SER A 462 -0.64 26.12 0.09
CA SER A 462 0.13 24.89 -0.13
C SER A 462 -0.74 23.62 -0.18
N THR A 463 -1.76 23.52 0.67
CA THR A 463 -2.70 22.38 0.71
C THR A 463 -3.63 22.37 -0.48
N ILE A 464 -3.99 23.55 -1.01
CA ILE A 464 -4.73 23.68 -2.27
C ILE A 464 -3.89 23.11 -3.41
N TYR A 465 -2.62 23.54 -3.56
CA TYR A 465 -1.72 23.01 -4.59
C TYR A 465 -1.62 21.48 -4.51
N HIS A 466 -1.38 20.94 -3.31
CA HIS A 466 -1.28 19.49 -3.12
C HIS A 466 -2.60 18.74 -3.41
N SER A 467 -3.74 19.33 -3.04
CA SER A 467 -5.06 18.76 -3.36
C SER A 467 -5.29 18.73 -4.87
N PHE A 468 -4.90 19.78 -5.60
CA PHE A 468 -4.94 19.80 -7.05
C PHE A 468 -3.96 18.82 -7.70
N GLU A 469 -2.79 18.56 -7.10
CA GLU A 469 -1.90 17.50 -7.55
C GLU A 469 -2.53 16.12 -7.37
N ASN A 470 -3.23 15.89 -6.27
CA ASN A 470 -3.95 14.65 -6.02
C ASN A 470 -5.12 14.47 -7.01
N ILE A 471 -5.89 15.53 -7.26
CA ILE A 471 -6.95 15.52 -8.28
C ILE A 471 -6.33 15.31 -9.66
N ALA A 472 -5.23 15.99 -9.98
CA ALA A 472 -4.49 15.78 -11.22
C ALA A 472 -4.06 14.32 -11.35
N SER A 473 -3.54 13.68 -10.30
CA SER A 473 -3.19 12.25 -10.34
C SER A 473 -4.38 11.32 -10.67
N GLU A 474 -5.63 11.79 -10.48
CA GLU A 474 -6.86 11.02 -10.71
C GLU A 474 -7.53 11.33 -12.07
N VAL A 475 -7.54 12.58 -12.50
CA VAL A 475 -8.20 13.01 -13.76
C VAL A 475 -7.23 13.25 -14.91
N LEU A 476 -5.98 13.55 -14.58
CA LEU A 476 -4.88 13.80 -15.49
C LEU A 476 -3.66 13.00 -14.98
N PRO A 477 -3.73 11.65 -14.87
CA PRO A 477 -2.71 10.83 -14.19
C PRO A 477 -1.28 11.00 -14.71
N ASN A 478 -1.14 11.86 -15.72
CA ASN A 478 -0.34 11.76 -16.88
C ASN A 478 -0.07 13.12 -17.53
N SER A 479 -0.31 14.23 -16.82
CA SER A 479 0.21 15.54 -17.22
C SER A 479 1.57 15.78 -16.53
N ASP A 480 2.53 16.35 -17.26
CA ASP A 480 3.84 16.78 -16.74
C ASP A 480 3.77 17.54 -15.40
N LYS A 481 4.86 17.42 -14.62
CA LYS A 481 5.04 17.99 -13.28
C LYS A 481 5.43 19.49 -13.34
N GLY A 482 4.52 20.31 -13.86
CA GLY A 482 4.41 21.74 -13.56
C GLY A 482 3.20 22.00 -12.64
N PRO A 483 2.87 23.26 -12.28
CA PRO A 483 1.68 23.54 -11.47
C PRO A 483 0.41 23.00 -12.17
N LYS A 484 -0.11 21.87 -11.66
CA LYS A 484 -1.17 21.06 -12.31
C LYS A 484 -2.58 21.63 -12.21
N ILE A 485 -2.72 22.80 -11.59
CA ILE A 485 -4.01 23.45 -11.32
C ILE A 485 -4.72 23.83 -12.63
N LEU A 486 -4.05 24.55 -13.53
CA LEU A 486 -4.65 25.00 -14.79
C LEU A 486 -5.11 23.83 -15.69
N PRO A 487 -4.30 22.77 -15.88
CA PRO A 487 -4.74 21.55 -16.56
C PRO A 487 -6.00 20.93 -15.93
N VAL A 488 -6.03 20.77 -14.60
CA VAL A 488 -7.20 20.20 -13.89
C VAL A 488 -8.44 21.07 -14.10
N ILE A 489 -8.31 22.39 -14.00
CA ILE A 489 -9.41 23.33 -14.24
C ILE A 489 -9.93 23.20 -15.68
N ARG A 490 -9.05 23.15 -16.67
CA ARG A 490 -9.47 22.95 -18.08
C ARG A 490 -10.16 21.61 -18.28
N TRP A 491 -9.74 20.56 -17.59
CA TRP A 491 -10.43 19.27 -17.63
C TRP A 491 -11.84 19.39 -17.05
N LEU A 492 -11.98 20.03 -15.88
CA LEU A 492 -13.26 20.29 -15.22
C LEU A 492 -14.21 21.13 -16.09
N GLU A 493 -13.69 22.07 -16.88
CA GLU A 493 -14.47 22.90 -17.82
C GLU A 493 -14.95 22.13 -19.06
N ASN A 494 -14.14 21.21 -19.59
CA ASN A 494 -14.40 20.55 -20.88
C ASN A 494 -15.09 19.19 -20.76
N THR A 495 -15.10 18.58 -19.58
CA THR A 495 -15.73 17.27 -19.38
C THR A 495 -17.24 17.33 -19.60
N GLN A 496 -17.78 16.29 -20.25
CA GLN A 496 -19.22 16.13 -20.46
C GLN A 496 -19.93 15.49 -19.26
N GLU A 497 -19.17 15.00 -18.29
CA GLU A 497 -19.63 14.35 -17.06
C GLU A 497 -20.02 15.36 -15.98
N GLU A 498 -21.04 15.04 -15.17
CA GLU A 498 -21.32 15.81 -13.95
C GLU A 498 -20.36 15.39 -12.83
N TRP A 499 -19.70 16.37 -12.23
CA TRP A 499 -18.75 16.20 -11.14
C TRP A 499 -19.09 17.11 -9.96
N LEU A 500 -18.59 16.75 -8.78
CA LEU A 500 -18.69 17.53 -7.55
C LEU A 500 -17.29 17.85 -7.01
N LEU A 501 -17.05 19.12 -6.68
CA LEU A 501 -15.81 19.59 -6.06
C LEU A 501 -16.13 20.14 -4.66
N VAL A 502 -15.63 19.47 -3.62
CA VAL A 502 -15.75 19.94 -2.25
C VAL A 502 -14.50 20.71 -1.88
N VAL A 503 -14.66 21.97 -1.51
CA VAL A 503 -13.60 22.86 -1.03
C VAL A 503 -13.80 23.05 0.48
N ASP A 504 -13.00 22.34 1.27
CA ASP A 504 -13.11 22.32 2.73
C ASP A 504 -12.16 23.35 3.38
N ASN A 505 -12.60 24.00 4.47
CA ASN A 505 -11.83 24.97 5.26
C ASN A 505 -11.35 26.22 4.49
N TYR A 506 -12.16 26.71 3.54
CA TYR A 506 -11.85 27.94 2.82
C TYR A 506 -12.07 29.17 3.70
N ASP A 507 -11.00 29.69 4.31
CA ASP A 507 -11.09 30.81 5.27
C ASP A 507 -10.30 32.06 4.86
N ASP A 508 -9.43 31.97 3.85
CA ASP A 508 -8.65 33.10 3.34
C ASP A 508 -8.21 32.87 1.88
N GLY A 509 -7.90 33.95 1.17
CA GLY A 509 -7.38 33.92 -0.21
C GLY A 509 -8.44 33.95 -1.32
N ASP A 510 -7.98 34.13 -2.56
CA ASP A 510 -8.85 34.21 -3.74
C ASP A 510 -8.91 32.86 -4.46
N MET A 511 -10.06 32.18 -4.34
CA MET A 511 -10.31 30.90 -5.00
C MET A 511 -10.71 31.02 -6.48
N THR A 512 -10.97 32.23 -7.01
CA THR A 512 -11.44 32.38 -8.39
C THR A 512 -10.48 31.78 -9.42
N ARG A 513 -9.17 31.81 -9.15
CA ARG A 513 -8.12 31.25 -10.00
C ARG A 513 -8.05 29.71 -9.97
N PHE A 514 -8.70 29.09 -8.99
CA PHE A 514 -8.71 27.65 -8.77
C PHE A 514 -10.05 27.01 -9.18
N LEU A 515 -11.02 27.80 -9.63
CA LEU A 515 -12.36 27.33 -9.98
C LEU A 515 -12.61 27.43 -11.49
N PRO A 516 -13.30 26.46 -12.10
CA PRO A 516 -13.62 26.48 -13.53
C PRO A 516 -14.66 27.55 -13.86
N GLY A 517 -14.44 28.35 -14.91
CA GLY A 517 -15.32 29.48 -15.26
C GLY A 517 -16.66 29.08 -15.89
N TYR A 518 -16.77 27.87 -16.42
CA TYR A 518 -17.95 27.33 -17.13
C TYR A 518 -17.95 25.79 -17.04
N GLY A 519 -19.07 25.13 -17.36
CA GLY A 519 -19.18 23.66 -17.42
C GLY A 519 -20.23 23.04 -16.48
N LYS A 520 -20.36 21.71 -16.50
CA LYS A 520 -21.39 20.96 -15.75
C LYS A 520 -21.07 20.73 -14.26
N GLY A 521 -20.18 21.54 -13.70
CA GLY A 521 -19.63 21.39 -12.37
C GLY A 521 -20.58 21.76 -11.24
N ASN A 522 -20.38 21.11 -10.09
CA ASN A 522 -21.01 21.43 -8.81
C ASN A 522 -19.91 21.71 -7.80
N VAL A 523 -19.96 22.83 -7.07
CA VAL A 523 -18.94 23.19 -6.08
C VAL A 523 -19.58 23.43 -4.72
N LEU A 524 -19.08 22.72 -3.70
CA LEU A 524 -19.53 22.86 -2.31
C LEU A 524 -18.39 23.43 -1.46
N PHE A 525 -18.59 24.61 -0.89
CA PHE A 525 -17.61 25.26 -0.02
C PHE A 525 -17.97 25.04 1.46
N THR A 526 -16.98 24.76 2.29
CA THR A 526 -17.09 24.93 3.75
C THR A 526 -16.17 26.06 4.22
N SER A 527 -16.67 26.94 5.09
CA SER A 527 -15.92 28.09 5.59
C SER A 527 -16.33 28.48 7.00
N ARG A 528 -15.45 29.13 7.75
CA ARG A 528 -15.77 29.81 9.03
C ARG A 528 -16.25 31.25 8.81
N ARG A 529 -16.03 31.81 7.63
CA ARG A 529 -16.22 33.24 7.35
C ARG A 529 -17.37 33.52 6.40
N PHE A 530 -18.16 34.52 6.76
CA PHE A 530 -19.21 35.07 5.90
C PHE A 530 -18.70 36.16 4.96
N ASP A 531 -17.69 36.91 5.41
CA ASP A 531 -17.14 38.12 4.79
C ASP A 531 -16.19 37.85 3.61
N LEU A 532 -15.99 36.59 3.23
CA LEU A 532 -15.24 36.22 2.03
C LEU A 532 -15.99 36.64 0.76
N PRO A 533 -15.26 37.00 -0.33
CA PRO A 533 -15.85 37.38 -1.60
C PRO A 533 -16.95 36.40 -2.05
N PRO A 534 -18.05 36.86 -2.67
CA PRO A 534 -19.15 36.00 -3.05
C PRO A 534 -18.72 35.05 -4.18
N GLN A 535 -18.18 33.89 -3.81
CA GLN A 535 -17.88 32.78 -4.73
C GLN A 535 -19.14 32.00 -5.11
N ALA A 536 -20.24 32.21 -4.38
CA ALA A 536 -21.57 31.67 -4.64
C ALA A 536 -22.62 32.80 -4.54
N PRO A 537 -23.74 32.72 -5.31
CA PRO A 537 -24.86 33.66 -5.17
C PRO A 537 -25.37 33.72 -3.73
N PRO A 538 -25.88 34.86 -3.23
CA PRO A 538 -26.42 34.97 -1.87
C PRO A 538 -27.49 33.90 -1.56
N GLU A 539 -28.28 33.55 -2.58
CA GLU A 539 -29.33 32.52 -2.55
C GLU A 539 -28.79 31.08 -2.41
N SER A 540 -27.49 30.85 -2.60
CA SER A 540 -26.81 29.56 -2.50
C SER A 540 -25.80 29.52 -1.35
N THR A 541 -26.13 30.21 -0.25
CA THR A 541 -25.34 30.17 0.98
C THR A 541 -26.22 29.76 2.15
N TYR A 542 -25.68 28.94 3.06
CA TYR A 542 -26.39 28.48 4.24
C TYR A 542 -25.51 28.59 5.49
N HIS A 543 -26.05 29.24 6.52
CA HIS A 543 -25.41 29.31 7.83
C HIS A 543 -25.70 28.03 8.62
N VAL A 544 -24.66 27.26 8.94
CA VAL A 544 -24.77 26.05 9.75
C VAL A 544 -24.84 26.46 11.21
N PHE A 545 -26.06 26.47 11.73
CA PHE A 545 -26.35 26.71 13.15
C PHE A 545 -26.07 25.48 14.02
N GLU A 546 -26.24 25.63 15.33
CA GLU A 546 -26.21 24.58 16.34
C GLU A 546 -27.19 23.44 16.00
N MET A 547 -26.97 22.24 16.55
CA MET A 547 -27.89 21.12 16.36
C MET A 547 -29.19 21.32 17.15
N SER A 548 -30.30 20.79 16.64
CA SER A 548 -31.54 20.78 17.44
C SER A 548 -31.37 19.90 18.68
N MET A 549 -32.22 20.11 19.70
CA MET A 549 -32.16 19.34 20.94
C MET A 549 -32.36 17.84 20.70
N GLU A 550 -33.25 17.48 19.76
CA GLU A 550 -33.54 16.09 19.37
C GLU A 550 -32.33 15.43 18.69
N GLU A 551 -31.74 16.11 17.69
CA GLU A 551 -30.56 15.60 16.99
C GLU A 551 -29.35 15.50 17.93
N SER A 552 -29.18 16.48 18.82
CA SER A 552 -28.10 16.52 19.81
C SER A 552 -28.22 15.39 20.82
N THR A 553 -29.44 15.08 21.26
CA THR A 553 -29.73 13.96 22.17
C THR A 553 -29.37 12.64 21.51
N LEU A 554 -29.80 12.44 20.27
CA LEU A 554 -29.49 11.24 19.53
C LEU A 554 -27.99 11.07 19.27
N LEU A 555 -27.27 12.17 18.96
CA LEU A 555 -25.82 12.16 18.81
C LEU A 555 -25.13 11.74 20.11
N LEU A 556 -25.47 12.38 21.23
CA LEU A 556 -24.88 12.08 22.54
C LEU A 556 -25.05 10.60 22.92
N LEU A 557 -26.27 10.07 22.78
CA LEU A 557 -26.59 8.69 23.12
C LEU A 557 -25.84 7.69 22.22
N ARG A 558 -25.72 7.98 20.93
CA ARG A 558 -24.90 7.19 19.99
C ARG A 558 -23.41 7.21 20.37
N SER A 559 -22.84 8.37 20.68
CA SER A 559 -21.45 8.51 21.12
C SER A 559 -21.21 7.75 22.44
N CYS A 560 -22.19 7.75 23.34
CA CYS A 560 -22.21 6.94 24.57
C CYS A 560 -22.41 5.43 24.34
N ARG A 561 -22.80 5.00 23.13
CA ARG A 561 -23.25 3.63 22.78
C ARG A 561 -24.43 3.14 23.63
N ARG A 562 -25.37 4.03 23.94
CA ARG A 562 -26.62 3.71 24.66
C ARG A 562 -27.82 3.75 23.71
N GLN A 563 -28.81 2.89 23.93
CA GLN A 563 -30.06 2.96 23.16
C GLN A 563 -30.94 4.10 23.67
N PRO A 564 -31.67 4.80 22.77
CA PRO A 564 -32.59 5.85 23.17
C PRO A 564 -33.73 5.29 24.02
N SER A 565 -34.02 5.98 25.12
CA SER A 565 -35.14 5.73 26.02
C SER A 565 -35.61 7.06 26.58
N GLU A 566 -36.90 7.17 26.87
CA GLU A 566 -37.55 8.42 27.32
C GLU A 566 -36.88 9.01 28.59
N GLU A 567 -36.40 8.12 29.47
CA GLU A 567 -35.67 8.50 30.68
C GLU A 567 -34.28 9.09 30.36
N LEU A 568 -33.49 8.41 29.51
CA LEU A 568 -32.15 8.89 29.12
C LEU A 568 -32.22 10.17 28.30
N GLU A 569 -33.21 10.31 27.43
CA GLU A 569 -33.45 11.52 26.64
C GLU A 569 -33.79 12.72 27.54
N THR A 570 -34.52 12.49 28.63
CA THR A 570 -34.83 13.53 29.61
C THR A 570 -33.59 13.92 30.41
N GLN A 571 -32.79 12.95 30.83
CA GLN A 571 -31.55 13.18 31.59
C GLN A 571 -30.43 13.84 30.77
N SER A 572 -30.41 13.68 29.44
CA SER A 572 -29.38 14.26 28.59
C SER A 572 -29.56 15.75 28.27
N LYS A 573 -30.79 16.27 28.32
CA LYS A 573 -31.11 17.66 27.92
C LYS A 573 -30.25 18.71 28.65
N PRO A 574 -30.08 18.67 29.98
CA PRO A 574 -29.27 19.66 30.68
C PRO A 574 -27.79 19.65 30.26
N LEU A 575 -27.26 18.48 29.87
CA LEU A 575 -25.89 18.37 29.37
C LEU A 575 -25.75 19.00 27.98
N ILE A 576 -26.71 18.78 27.10
CA ILE A 576 -26.69 19.33 25.74
C ILE A 576 -26.79 20.85 25.76
N GLU A 577 -27.66 21.41 26.63
CA GLU A 577 -27.76 22.85 26.86
C GLU A 577 -26.42 23.42 27.34
N GLU A 578 -25.74 22.74 28.27
CA GLU A 578 -24.43 23.17 28.78
C GLU A 578 -23.35 23.16 27.68
N LEU A 579 -23.38 22.17 26.78
CA LEU A 579 -22.45 22.03 25.64
C LEU A 579 -22.79 22.93 24.45
N GLY A 580 -23.90 23.68 24.50
CA GLY A 580 -24.31 24.60 23.44
C GLY A 580 -24.75 23.91 22.14
N SER A 581 -25.22 22.66 22.23
CA SER A 581 -25.65 21.86 21.07
C SER A 581 -24.62 21.78 19.93
N LEU A 582 -23.33 21.81 20.27
CA LEU A 582 -22.23 21.73 19.32
C LEU A 582 -21.88 20.25 19.04
N PRO A 583 -21.95 19.77 17.78
CA PRO A 583 -21.71 18.36 17.48
C PRO A 583 -20.37 17.84 17.99
N LEU A 584 -19.29 18.61 17.82
CA LEU A 584 -17.96 18.21 18.29
C LEU A 584 -17.91 18.08 19.82
N ALA A 585 -18.45 19.05 20.56
CA ALA A 585 -18.44 19.01 22.03
C ALA A 585 -19.31 17.84 22.56
N ILE A 586 -20.45 17.57 21.90
CA ILE A 586 -21.33 16.46 22.24
C ILE A 586 -20.64 15.12 22.00
N ASP A 587 -19.99 14.92 20.85
CA ASP A 587 -19.31 13.66 20.55
C ASP A 587 -18.16 13.39 21.52
N GLN A 588 -17.37 14.42 21.86
CA GLN A 588 -16.31 14.35 22.87
C GLN A 588 -16.87 14.02 24.26
N ALA A 589 -17.94 14.70 24.69
CA ALA A 589 -18.59 14.43 25.97
C ALA A 589 -19.13 13.00 26.04
N GLY A 590 -19.78 12.52 24.97
CA GLY A 590 -20.30 11.16 24.90
C GLY A 590 -19.18 10.11 24.93
N ALA A 591 -18.06 10.37 24.24
CA ALA A 591 -16.87 9.53 24.30
C ALA A 591 -16.25 9.49 25.71
N TYR A 592 -16.14 10.65 26.39
CA TYR A 592 -15.66 10.73 27.76
C TYR A 592 -16.56 9.97 28.74
N ILE A 593 -17.87 10.17 28.66
CA ILE A 593 -18.86 9.49 29.50
C ILE A 593 -18.79 7.98 29.32
N ARG A 594 -18.67 7.51 28.07
CA ARG A 594 -18.46 6.10 27.75
C ARG A 594 -17.17 5.56 28.38
N MET A 595 -16.08 6.32 28.31
CA MET A 595 -14.77 5.90 28.80
C MET A 595 -14.66 5.86 30.31
N THR A 596 -15.24 6.85 30.99
CA THR A 596 -15.14 6.98 32.45
C THR A 596 -16.30 6.31 33.18
N GLY A 597 -17.39 5.99 32.48
CA GLY A 597 -18.62 5.46 33.06
C GLY A 597 -19.40 6.47 33.91
N CYS A 598 -19.06 7.77 33.87
CA CYS A 598 -19.72 8.77 34.70
C CYS A 598 -21.18 9.03 34.28
N SER A 599 -22.01 9.50 35.21
CA SER A 599 -23.38 9.93 34.88
C SER A 599 -23.39 11.29 34.18
N PHE A 600 -24.51 11.63 33.51
CA PHE A 600 -24.66 12.94 32.87
C PHE A 600 -24.51 14.09 33.88
N ASP A 601 -25.12 13.95 35.07
CA ASP A 601 -25.01 14.95 36.14
C ASP A 601 -23.58 15.15 36.65
N GLN A 602 -22.83 14.04 36.81
CA GLN A 602 -21.42 14.10 37.19
C GLN A 602 -20.57 14.83 36.14
N TYR A 603 -20.85 14.59 34.86
CA TYR A 603 -20.14 15.27 33.78
C TYR A 603 -20.48 16.76 33.71
N ILE A 604 -21.77 17.12 33.86
CA ILE A 604 -22.21 18.52 33.92
C ILE A 604 -21.49 19.27 35.04
N ALA A 605 -21.41 18.68 36.24
CA ALA A 605 -20.71 19.29 37.37
C ALA A 605 -19.24 19.58 37.02
N LYS A 606 -18.55 18.61 36.42
CA LYS A 606 -17.16 18.77 35.96
C LYS A 606 -16.99 19.87 34.92
N VAL A 607 -17.86 19.92 33.89
CA VAL A 607 -17.81 20.97 32.87
C VAL A 607 -18.01 22.37 33.48
N ARG A 608 -18.94 22.48 34.44
CA ARG A 608 -19.21 23.75 35.14
C ARG A 608 -18.07 24.19 36.04
N ASP A 609 -17.40 23.25 36.69
CA ASP A 609 -16.24 23.53 37.54
C ASP A 609 -15.04 23.99 36.69
N GLU A 610 -14.76 23.32 35.56
CA GLU A 610 -13.73 23.73 34.60
C GLU A 610 -14.02 25.10 33.98
N ARG A 611 -15.29 25.40 33.69
CA ARG A 611 -15.71 26.72 33.20
C ARG A 611 -15.43 27.84 34.19
N LYS A 612 -15.52 27.56 35.50
CA LYS A 612 -15.30 28.54 36.57
C LYS A 612 -13.81 28.75 36.88
N SER A 613 -12.98 27.72 36.74
CA SER A 613 -11.56 27.75 37.11
C SER A 613 -10.64 28.34 36.04
N HIS A 614 -10.90 28.07 34.75
CA HIS A 614 -9.92 28.34 33.69
C HIS A 614 -10.29 29.44 32.67
N PHE A 615 -11.53 29.91 32.63
CA PHE A 615 -11.98 30.88 31.61
C PHE A 615 -11.91 32.36 32.00
N SER A 616 -11.25 32.70 33.11
CA SER A 616 -10.97 34.09 33.50
C SER A 616 -9.72 34.69 32.84
N GLU A 617 -8.80 33.88 32.29
CA GLU A 617 -7.46 34.37 31.85
C GLU A 617 -6.94 33.87 30.48
N ALA A 618 -7.70 33.10 29.68
CA ALA A 618 -7.21 32.62 28.38
C ALA A 618 -7.15 33.74 27.31
N PRO A 619 -6.02 33.94 26.60
CA PRO A 619 -5.87 35.00 25.62
C PRO A 619 -6.71 34.73 24.36
N HIS A 620 -7.46 35.76 23.97
CA HIS A 620 -8.30 35.81 22.79
C HIS A 620 -7.52 35.56 21.49
N THR A 621 -7.88 34.50 20.78
CA THR A 621 -7.82 34.50 19.31
C THR A 621 -9.21 34.10 18.80
N GLY A 622 -9.73 34.89 17.86
CA GLY A 622 -11.16 35.00 17.59
C GLY A 622 -11.80 33.74 17.03
N ASP A 623 -12.72 33.16 17.79
CA ASP A 623 -14.00 32.64 17.31
C ASP A 623 -14.95 32.50 18.53
N GLN A 624 -16.25 32.68 18.31
CA GLN A 624 -17.29 32.95 19.31
C GLN A 624 -17.47 31.83 20.37
N ALA A 625 -18.32 32.10 21.37
CA ALA A 625 -18.61 31.31 22.59
C ALA A 625 -18.59 29.76 22.48
N GLY A 626 -18.82 29.17 21.30
CA GLY A 626 -18.74 27.74 21.07
C GLY A 626 -17.35 27.11 21.22
N GLY A 627 -16.26 27.86 21.02
CA GLY A 627 -14.89 27.36 21.27
C GLY A 627 -14.65 26.98 22.74
N LYS A 628 -15.29 27.69 23.68
CA LYS A 628 -15.12 27.47 25.12
C LYS A 628 -15.70 26.13 25.58
N ALA A 629 -16.84 25.72 25.02
CA ALA A 629 -17.45 24.44 25.34
C ALA A 629 -16.57 23.27 24.87
N VAL A 630 -16.07 23.36 23.63
CA VAL A 630 -15.18 22.34 23.05
C VAL A 630 -13.87 22.25 23.85
N TYR A 631 -13.25 23.37 24.20
CA TYR A 631 -12.02 23.36 25.02
C TYR A 631 -12.24 22.77 26.40
N ALA A 632 -13.39 23.01 27.04
CA ALA A 632 -13.71 22.37 28.31
C ALA A 632 -13.79 20.83 28.16
N THR A 633 -14.36 20.32 27.07
CA THR A 633 -14.39 18.85 26.82
C THR A 633 -13.00 18.26 26.55
N PHE A 634 -12.11 19.03 25.91
CA PHE A 634 -10.72 18.65 25.72
C PHE A 634 -9.94 18.64 27.04
N GLU A 635 -10.14 19.64 27.90
CA GLU A 635 -9.49 19.72 29.22
C GLU A 635 -9.89 18.54 30.11
N LEU A 636 -11.19 18.24 30.17
CA LEU A 636 -11.68 17.09 30.95
C LEU A 636 -11.06 15.77 30.47
N SER A 637 -11.01 15.56 29.16
CA SER A 637 -10.40 14.37 28.57
C SER A 637 -8.90 14.30 28.86
N TRP A 638 -8.20 15.43 28.76
CA TRP A 638 -6.78 15.56 29.08
C TRP A 638 -6.45 15.32 30.55
N ASP A 639 -7.24 15.87 31.47
CA ASP A 639 -7.09 15.65 32.91
C ASP A 639 -7.38 14.21 33.31
N CYS A 640 -8.35 13.58 32.64
CA CYS A 640 -8.61 12.16 32.80
C CYS A 640 -7.41 11.32 32.31
N LEU A 641 -6.86 11.63 31.14
CA LEU A 641 -5.66 10.96 30.63
C LEU A 641 -4.45 11.15 31.55
N LYS A 642 -4.22 12.36 32.09
CA LYS A 642 -3.18 12.64 33.09
C LYS A 642 -3.40 11.83 34.36
N SER A 643 -4.64 11.71 34.82
CA SER A 643 -4.97 10.92 36.01
C SER A 643 -4.73 9.43 35.80
N TYR A 644 -5.14 8.88 34.64
CA TYR A 644 -4.84 7.50 34.27
C TYR A 644 -3.34 7.25 34.12
N ALA A 645 -2.60 8.19 33.52
CA ALA A 645 -1.15 8.12 33.35
C ALA A 645 -0.36 8.13 34.67
N ARG A 646 -0.91 8.73 35.74
CA ARG A 646 -0.32 8.76 37.09
C ARG A 646 -0.65 7.55 37.96
N GLY A 647 -1.70 6.81 37.62
CA GLY A 647 -2.12 5.62 38.38
C GLY A 647 -1.24 4.39 38.12
N SER A 648 -1.39 3.35 38.94
CA SER A 648 -0.73 2.04 38.76
C SER A 648 -1.54 1.07 37.89
N SER A 649 -2.51 1.58 37.14
CA SER A 649 -3.44 0.77 36.35
C SER A 649 -2.80 0.24 35.06
N GLU A 650 -3.38 -0.81 34.47
CA GLU A 650 -2.99 -1.34 33.15
C GLU A 650 -3.04 -0.26 32.04
N HIS A 651 -3.87 0.77 32.22
CA HIS A 651 -4.05 1.87 31.28
C HIS A 651 -2.99 2.97 31.42
N ALA A 652 -2.20 2.99 32.51
CA ALA A 652 -1.28 4.09 32.79
C ALA A 652 -0.24 4.30 31.68
N ALA A 653 0.44 3.23 31.28
CA ALA A 653 1.41 3.27 30.17
C ALA A 653 0.75 3.73 28.85
N SER A 654 -0.49 3.28 28.58
CA SER A 654 -1.20 3.61 27.34
C SER A 654 -1.66 5.08 27.34
N SER A 655 -2.10 5.61 28.48
CA SER A 655 -2.43 7.03 28.64
C SER A 655 -1.19 7.93 28.56
N GLN A 656 -0.04 7.47 29.03
CA GLN A 656 1.24 8.17 28.83
C GLN A 656 1.59 8.28 27.34
N SER A 657 1.43 7.18 26.59
CA SER A 657 1.61 7.18 25.13
C SER A 657 0.61 8.11 24.43
N ALA A 658 -0.65 8.12 24.84
CA ALA A 658 -1.69 8.99 24.29
C ALA A 658 -1.34 10.49 24.44
N LEU A 659 -0.95 10.92 25.65
CA LEU A 659 -0.53 12.31 25.91
C LEU A 659 0.69 12.71 25.07
N GLN A 660 1.62 11.77 24.89
CA GLN A 660 2.81 11.96 24.07
C GLN A 660 2.52 12.13 22.59
N ILE A 661 1.64 11.29 22.04
CA ILE A 661 1.19 11.38 20.65
C ILE A 661 0.54 12.74 20.42
N LEU A 662 -0.36 13.18 21.31
CA LEU A 662 -0.99 14.51 21.22
C LEU A 662 0.03 15.65 21.24
N ASN A 663 0.96 15.63 22.20
CA ASN A 663 2.00 16.64 22.32
C ASN A 663 2.97 16.67 21.13
N THR A 664 3.13 15.57 20.41
CA THR A 664 4.02 15.48 19.25
C THR A 664 3.30 15.83 17.95
N PHE A 665 2.14 15.21 17.71
CA PHE A 665 1.42 15.32 16.44
C PHE A 665 0.77 16.69 16.26
N CYS A 666 0.59 17.47 17.34
CA CYS A 666 0.09 18.84 17.23
C CYS A 666 1.00 19.77 16.39
N PHE A 667 2.24 19.37 16.08
CA PHE A 667 3.18 20.08 15.21
C PHE A 667 3.24 19.54 13.76
N TYR A 668 2.35 18.62 13.39
CA TYR A 668 2.21 18.11 12.04
C TYR A 668 0.97 18.67 11.35
N HIS A 669 0.82 18.38 10.06
CA HIS A 669 -0.44 18.61 9.36
C HIS A 669 -1.58 17.86 10.06
N SER A 670 -2.74 18.50 10.21
CA SER A 670 -3.86 18.00 11.03
C SER A 670 -4.55 16.75 10.47
N GLN A 671 -4.32 16.47 9.19
CA GLN A 671 -4.93 15.35 8.48
C GLN A 671 -3.90 14.36 7.95
N ARG A 672 -4.29 13.08 7.87
CA ARG A 672 -3.55 11.97 7.22
C ARG A 672 -2.16 11.71 7.76
N ILE A 673 -1.94 11.87 9.07
CA ILE A 673 -0.68 11.55 9.73
C ILE A 673 -0.45 10.03 9.67
N PRO A 674 0.60 9.54 8.99
CA PRO A 674 0.90 8.12 8.94
C PRO A 674 1.54 7.66 10.25
N ILE A 675 0.92 6.69 10.92
CA ILE A 675 1.48 6.16 12.18
C ILE A 675 2.83 5.45 11.96
N GLU A 676 3.09 5.01 10.73
CA GLU A 676 4.33 4.36 10.30
C GLU A 676 5.58 5.27 10.45
N ILE A 677 5.40 6.58 10.59
CA ILE A 677 6.49 7.53 10.91
C ILE A 677 7.25 7.07 12.16
N LEU A 678 6.54 6.60 13.19
CA LEU A 678 7.13 6.23 14.48
C LEU A 678 8.08 5.00 14.38
N PRO A 679 7.66 3.83 13.87
CA PRO A 679 8.55 2.68 13.72
C PRO A 679 9.69 2.94 12.72
N ARG A 680 9.46 3.70 11.64
CA ARG A 680 10.52 4.06 10.68
C ARG A 680 11.58 4.97 11.28
N ALA A 681 11.15 5.97 12.05
CA ALA A 681 12.06 6.86 12.77
C ALA A 681 13.00 6.09 13.68
N ARG A 682 12.47 5.12 14.44
CA ARG A 682 13.28 4.24 15.29
C ARG A 682 14.24 3.36 14.49
N GLY A 683 13.77 2.75 13.40
CA GLY A 683 14.60 1.91 12.53
C GLY A 683 15.84 2.65 12.02
N SER A 684 15.64 3.87 11.55
CA SER A 684 16.70 4.79 11.11
C SER A 684 17.65 5.18 12.26
N MET A 685 17.13 5.56 13.42
CA MET A 685 17.95 5.90 14.60
C MET A 685 18.81 4.72 15.09
N ASN A 686 18.29 3.49 15.04
CA ASN A 686 19.03 2.27 15.40
C ASN A 686 20.17 1.98 14.41
N LEU A 687 19.94 2.17 13.11
CA LEU A 687 20.99 2.07 12.09
C LEU A 687 22.10 3.09 12.34
N MET A 688 21.75 4.34 12.66
CA MET A 688 22.72 5.38 13.01
C MET A 688 23.51 5.06 14.28
N ARG A 689 22.89 4.51 15.33
CA ARG A 689 23.59 4.06 16.55
C ARG A 689 24.62 2.97 16.22
N ARG A 690 24.23 1.94 15.46
CA ARG A 690 25.12 0.86 15.01
C ARG A 690 26.29 1.36 14.16
N TRP A 691 26.08 2.36 13.30
CA TRP A 691 27.14 2.95 12.48
C TRP A 691 28.03 3.93 13.27
N GLY A 692 27.49 4.56 14.32
CA GLY A 692 28.22 5.42 15.24
C GLY A 692 29.22 4.68 16.13
N ASP A 693 28.91 3.43 16.49
CA ASP A 693 29.82 2.55 17.25
C ASP A 693 31.01 2.05 16.41
N ILE A 694 30.87 2.04 15.08
CA ILE A 694 31.90 1.63 14.10
C ILE A 694 32.67 2.86 13.56
N GLY A 695 32.36 4.07 14.02
CA GLY A 695 33.03 5.31 13.60
C GLY A 695 32.74 5.75 12.16
N LEU A 696 31.69 5.22 11.53
CA LEU A 696 31.36 5.45 10.11
C LEU A 696 30.15 6.37 9.88
N ALA A 697 29.41 6.73 10.93
CA ALA A 697 28.24 7.62 10.82
C ALA A 697 28.64 9.10 10.61
N PRO A 698 27.95 9.86 9.73
CA PRO A 698 28.30 11.24 9.45
C PRO A 698 28.04 12.21 10.61
N VAL A 699 27.19 11.87 11.59
CA VAL A 699 27.02 12.58 12.86
C VAL A 699 26.53 11.54 13.88
N ARG A 700 27.13 11.45 15.08
CA ARG A 700 26.54 10.64 16.16
C ARG A 700 25.17 11.25 16.49
N PRO A 701 24.10 10.47 16.69
CA PRO A 701 22.91 11.03 17.34
C PRO A 701 23.39 11.69 18.62
N VAL A 702 23.12 13.00 18.78
CA VAL A 702 23.54 13.71 19.97
C VAL A 702 22.93 12.95 21.13
N LYS A 703 23.77 12.34 21.98
CA LYS A 703 23.35 11.92 23.32
C LYS A 703 23.09 13.21 24.08
N GLU A 704 22.01 13.91 23.77
CA GLU A 704 21.44 14.84 24.72
C GLU A 704 21.02 13.93 25.87
N LYS A 705 21.82 13.91 26.94
CA LYS A 705 21.35 13.46 28.24
C LYS A 705 20.19 14.40 28.56
N PHE A 706 18.97 14.01 28.20
CA PHE A 706 17.79 14.71 28.65
C PHE A 706 17.87 14.73 30.18
N PRO A 707 17.82 15.91 30.82
CA PRO A 707 18.02 16.00 32.25
C PRO A 707 16.98 15.12 32.95
N THR A 708 17.45 14.07 33.60
CA THR A 708 16.68 13.08 34.37
C THR A 708 16.05 13.68 35.64
N ASN A 709 16.25 14.97 35.90
CA ASN A 709 15.63 15.67 37.02
C ASN A 709 14.25 16.18 36.60
N LEU A 710 13.32 15.24 36.42
CA LEU A 710 11.90 15.55 36.34
C LEU A 710 11.41 15.85 37.75
N ALA A 711 11.21 17.13 38.04
CA ALA A 711 10.38 17.54 39.16
C ALA A 711 8.97 16.96 38.96
N GLU A 712 8.49 16.24 39.96
CA GLU A 712 7.16 15.66 40.02
C GLU A 712 6.10 16.76 39.77
N GLY A 713 5.34 16.64 38.67
CA GLY A 713 4.12 17.43 38.45
C GLY A 713 4.08 18.42 37.28
N THR A 714 5.11 18.54 36.43
CA THR A 714 5.09 19.47 35.26
C THR A 714 4.79 18.75 33.93
N ASP A 715 4.12 19.42 32.97
CA ASP A 715 3.84 18.91 31.61
C ASP A 715 5.10 18.43 30.86
N ALA A 716 6.28 18.86 31.31
CA ALA A 716 7.59 18.42 30.85
C ALA A 716 7.89 16.92 31.10
N ALA A 717 7.18 16.26 32.02
CA ALA A 717 7.34 14.82 32.31
C ALA A 717 6.89 13.89 31.19
N TRP A 718 6.07 14.38 30.26
CA TRP A 718 5.44 13.57 29.22
C TRP A 718 6.05 13.79 27.83
N ILE A 719 7.28 14.32 27.74
CA ILE A 719 7.92 14.64 26.45
C ILE A 719 9.33 14.05 26.43
N ASP A 720 9.45 12.86 25.87
CA ASP A 720 10.72 12.17 25.66
C ASP A 720 10.64 11.33 24.38
N THR A 721 11.57 11.58 23.45
CA THR A 721 11.70 10.84 22.19
C THR A 721 11.92 9.35 22.44
N ASP A 722 12.67 9.01 23.49
CA ASP A 722 12.91 7.63 23.88
C ASP A 722 11.58 6.98 24.30
N ILE A 723 10.74 7.67 25.09
CA ILE A 723 9.45 7.12 25.52
C ILE A 723 8.44 7.04 24.35
N VAL A 724 8.37 8.04 23.48
CA VAL A 724 7.46 8.06 22.30
C VAL A 724 7.80 6.92 21.32
N LEU A 725 9.09 6.63 21.17
CA LEU A 725 9.58 5.51 20.34
C LEU A 725 9.66 4.20 21.13
N GLY A 726 9.16 4.12 22.36
CA GLY A 726 9.14 2.90 23.18
C GLY A 726 10.52 2.37 23.58
N ILE A 727 11.51 3.24 23.76
CA ILE A 727 12.86 2.97 24.25
C ILE A 727 12.83 3.07 25.78
N ARG A 728 12.74 1.93 26.47
CA ARG A 728 12.96 1.93 27.94
C ARG A 728 14.45 2.12 28.21
N HIS A 729 14.81 2.80 29.30
CA HIS A 729 16.21 2.88 29.73
C HIS A 729 16.73 1.49 30.13
N GLY A 730 17.63 0.95 29.31
CA GLY A 730 18.33 -0.32 29.49
C GLY A 730 19.04 -0.69 28.19
N GLU A 731 20.23 -1.29 28.27
CA GLU A 731 21.07 -1.59 27.09
C GLU A 731 20.42 -2.58 26.09
N ASP A 732 19.29 -3.23 26.45
CA ASP A 732 18.56 -4.23 25.66
C ASP A 732 17.03 -3.99 25.54
N ALA A 733 16.54 -2.74 25.64
CA ALA A 733 15.09 -2.48 25.60
C ALA A 733 14.48 -2.48 24.18
N ASP A 734 13.90 -3.61 23.77
CA ASP A 734 13.15 -3.77 22.51
C ASP A 734 11.91 -2.85 22.43
N PHE A 735 11.59 -2.41 21.20
CA PHE A 735 10.38 -1.65 20.88
C PHE A 735 9.15 -2.50 21.15
N ASP A 736 8.18 -1.97 21.89
CA ASP A 736 6.84 -2.56 21.94
C ASP A 736 5.87 -1.71 21.09
N PRO A 737 5.55 -2.12 19.85
CA PRO A 737 4.56 -1.44 19.01
C PRO A 737 3.19 -1.31 19.68
N ARG A 738 2.89 -2.17 20.67
CA ARG A 738 1.64 -2.14 21.43
C ARG A 738 1.54 -0.88 22.28
N PHE A 739 2.65 -0.30 22.74
CA PHE A 739 2.62 0.93 23.55
C PHE A 739 2.02 2.09 22.76
N VAL A 740 2.54 2.33 21.55
CA VAL A 740 2.05 3.37 20.63
C VAL A 740 0.63 3.05 20.18
N MET A 741 0.36 1.81 19.77
CA MET A 741 -0.97 1.44 19.28
C MET A 741 -2.03 1.54 20.39
N ASN A 742 -1.73 1.14 21.62
CA ASN A 742 -2.66 1.31 22.74
C ASN A 742 -2.90 2.79 23.06
N GLY A 743 -1.88 3.64 22.92
CA GLY A 743 -2.04 5.10 22.99
C GLY A 743 -3.01 5.63 21.92
N VAL A 744 -2.83 5.23 20.66
CA VAL A 744 -3.75 5.56 19.56
C VAL A 744 -5.17 5.06 19.83
N MET A 745 -5.31 3.83 20.33
CA MET A 745 -6.61 3.24 20.65
C MET A 745 -7.35 4.02 21.74
N ILE A 746 -6.65 4.48 22.78
CA ILE A 746 -7.25 5.34 23.80
C ILE A 746 -7.69 6.67 23.19
N LEU A 747 -6.85 7.31 22.35
CA LEU A 747 -7.21 8.56 21.69
C LEU A 747 -8.44 8.41 20.78
N LEU A 748 -8.56 7.31 20.04
CA LEU A 748 -9.75 6.97 19.24
C LEU A 748 -10.98 6.77 20.14
N GLN A 749 -10.81 6.13 21.29
CA GLN A 749 -11.92 5.90 22.23
C GLN A 749 -12.43 7.19 22.89
N PHE A 750 -11.56 8.17 23.13
CA PHE A 750 -11.93 9.52 23.56
C PHE A 750 -12.37 10.42 22.40
N SER A 751 -12.38 9.95 21.15
CA SER A 751 -12.67 10.75 19.95
C SER A 751 -11.68 11.90 19.71
N LEU A 752 -10.50 11.90 20.35
CA LEU A 752 -9.47 12.95 20.18
C LEU A 752 -8.68 12.79 18.87
N LEU A 753 -8.78 11.61 18.27
CA LEU A 753 -8.12 11.23 17.04
C LEU A 753 -9.14 10.46 16.19
N THR A 754 -9.04 10.60 14.86
CA THR A 754 -9.96 9.97 13.89
C THR A 754 -9.14 9.16 12.89
N GLN A 755 -9.59 7.93 12.59
CA GLN A 755 -8.95 7.09 11.58
C GLN A 755 -9.52 7.41 10.20
N VAL A 756 -8.64 7.59 9.22
CA VAL A 756 -9.02 7.88 7.83
C VAL A 756 -8.92 6.59 7.00
N GLY A 757 -10.07 6.10 6.52
CA GLY A 757 -10.11 4.90 5.68
C GLY A 757 -9.74 3.61 6.43
N THR A 758 -9.25 2.61 5.67
CA THR A 758 -8.77 1.33 6.21
C THR A 758 -7.26 1.31 6.49
N GLU A 759 -6.56 2.39 6.16
CA GLU A 759 -5.11 2.51 6.36
C GLU A 759 -4.77 3.00 7.78
N ALA A 760 -3.51 2.89 8.15
CA ALA A 760 -2.99 3.40 9.42
C ALA A 760 -2.71 4.91 9.37
N LEU A 761 -3.65 5.66 8.79
CA LEU A 761 -3.64 7.11 8.65
C LEU A 761 -4.61 7.73 9.65
N TYR A 762 -4.16 8.78 10.33
CA TYR A 762 -4.90 9.38 11.43
C TYR A 762 -4.97 10.90 11.32
N SER A 763 -6.07 11.48 11.77
CA SER A 763 -6.30 12.93 11.78
C SER A 763 -6.66 13.40 13.19
N ILE A 764 -6.15 14.56 13.57
CA ILE A 764 -6.48 15.24 14.83
C ILE A 764 -7.16 16.56 14.46
N HIS A 765 -8.25 16.88 15.16
CA HIS A 765 -9.02 18.09 14.85
C HIS A 765 -8.16 19.37 14.96
N PRO A 766 -8.23 20.32 14.00
CA PRO A 766 -7.41 21.55 14.04
C PRO A 766 -7.51 22.37 15.33
N LEU A 767 -8.70 22.44 15.94
CA LEU A 767 -8.88 23.07 17.26
C LEU A 767 -8.07 22.39 18.37
N MET A 768 -7.95 21.06 18.34
CA MET A 768 -7.14 20.32 19.32
C MET A 768 -5.66 20.65 19.13
N HIS A 769 -5.19 20.71 17.88
CA HIS A 769 -3.84 21.16 17.53
C HIS A 769 -3.52 22.53 18.14
N SER A 770 -4.38 23.53 17.92
CA SER A 770 -4.19 24.87 18.48
C SER A 770 -4.27 24.87 20.01
N TRP A 771 -5.31 24.26 20.57
CA TRP A 771 -5.50 24.17 22.01
C TRP A 771 -4.31 23.52 22.74
N LEU A 772 -3.74 22.43 22.21
CA LEU A 772 -2.55 21.79 22.74
C LEU A 772 -1.33 22.72 22.72
N ARG A 773 -1.13 23.48 21.63
CA ARG A 773 0.03 24.39 21.50
C ARG A 773 -0.10 25.64 22.35
N ASP A 774 -1.31 26.15 22.53
CA ASP A 774 -1.58 27.41 23.24
C ASP A 774 -1.40 27.26 24.75
N ARG A 775 -1.65 26.07 25.30
CA ARG A 775 -1.45 25.76 26.72
C ARG A 775 0.00 25.42 27.09
N MET A 776 0.84 25.05 26.12
CA MET A 776 2.22 24.65 26.40
C MET A 776 3.04 25.87 26.85
N THR A 777 3.75 25.72 27.98
CA THR A 777 4.78 26.70 28.37
C THR A 777 5.87 26.77 27.29
N PRO A 778 6.59 27.90 27.11
CA PRO A 778 7.62 28.03 26.07
C PRO A 778 8.65 26.89 26.06
N GLY A 779 9.09 26.42 27.24
CA GLY A 779 10.02 25.29 27.34
C GLY A 779 9.41 23.93 26.95
N THR A 780 8.12 23.72 27.23
CA THR A 780 7.37 22.51 26.84
C THR A 780 7.11 22.51 25.34
N PHE A 781 6.70 23.65 24.80
CA PHE A 781 6.51 23.87 23.36
C PHE A 781 7.78 23.55 22.58
N ASP A 782 8.92 24.11 22.99
CA ASP A 782 10.20 23.87 22.30
C ASP A 782 10.62 22.41 22.37
N ARG A 783 10.40 21.75 23.51
CA ARG A 783 10.72 20.33 23.67
C ARG A 783 9.85 19.45 22.76
N SER A 784 8.54 19.68 22.74
CA SER A 784 7.61 18.92 21.89
C SER A 784 7.89 19.14 20.41
N LEU A 785 8.16 20.39 20.00
CA LEU A 785 8.53 20.71 18.62
C LEU A 785 9.83 20.01 18.20
N ARG A 786 10.83 19.94 19.09
CA ARG A 786 12.08 19.16 18.86
C ARG A 786 11.80 17.68 18.66
N VAL A 787 10.97 17.08 19.51
CA VAL A 787 10.61 15.66 19.43
C VAL A 787 9.88 15.38 18.11
N ALA A 788 8.90 16.21 17.75
CA ALA A 788 8.19 16.11 16.47
C ALA A 788 9.15 16.24 15.27
N ARG A 789 10.07 17.22 15.30
CA ARG A 789 11.14 17.35 14.29
C ARG A 789 11.97 16.07 14.17
N SER A 790 12.45 15.57 15.30
CA SER A 790 13.29 14.37 15.30
C SER A 790 12.56 13.18 14.70
N ILE A 791 11.31 12.92 15.09
CA ILE A 791 10.52 11.79 14.61
C ILE A 791 10.30 11.88 13.09
N ILE A 792 9.81 13.01 12.59
CA ILE A 792 9.49 13.10 11.16
C ILE A 792 10.72 13.01 10.27
N TYR A 793 11.83 13.67 10.62
CA TYR A 793 13.06 13.63 9.82
C TYR A 793 13.75 12.27 9.88
N HIS A 794 13.74 11.57 11.01
CA HIS A 794 14.34 10.24 11.09
C HIS A 794 13.49 9.14 10.44
N SER A 795 12.22 9.40 10.09
CA SER A 795 11.41 8.45 9.34
C SER A 795 11.92 8.17 7.92
N TYR A 796 12.82 9.03 7.41
CA TYR A 796 13.56 8.83 6.18
C TYR A 796 14.96 8.26 6.43
N HIS A 797 15.38 7.28 5.62
CA HIS A 797 16.76 6.79 5.56
C HIS A 797 17.11 6.28 4.15
N GLU A 798 18.29 6.65 3.64
CA GLU A 798 18.72 6.35 2.26
C GLU A 798 18.83 4.83 1.97
N SER A 799 19.04 4.01 2.99
CA SER A 799 19.15 2.55 2.83
C SER A 799 17.81 1.82 2.67
N PHE A 800 16.68 2.49 2.89
CA PHE A 800 15.35 1.91 2.72
C PHE A 800 14.92 2.12 1.25
N GLN A 801 15.39 1.23 0.37
CA GLN A 801 15.16 1.26 -1.09
C GLN A 801 14.11 0.23 -1.55
N ASP A 802 13.08 -0.01 -0.74
CA ASP A 802 11.97 -0.91 -1.11
C ASP A 802 10.79 -0.12 -1.73
N PRO A 803 9.98 -0.74 -2.60
CA PRO A 803 8.84 -0.08 -3.25
C PRO A 803 7.81 0.55 -2.31
N LEU A 804 7.64 0.00 -1.10
CA LEU A 804 6.71 0.56 -0.10
C LEU A 804 7.28 1.88 0.49
N SER A 805 8.60 1.97 0.64
CA SER A 805 9.26 3.21 1.04
C SER A 805 9.12 4.33 0.01
N GLU A 806 9.19 4.02 -1.29
CA GLU A 806 8.97 5.04 -2.34
C GLU A 806 7.55 5.62 -2.33
N GLN A 807 6.54 4.82 -1.94
CA GLN A 807 5.16 5.30 -1.76
C GLN A 807 4.99 6.10 -0.45
N PHE A 808 5.77 5.80 0.58
CA PHE A 808 5.70 6.45 1.89
C PHE A 808 6.29 7.87 1.89
N TYR A 809 7.43 8.11 1.24
CA TYR A 809 8.13 9.39 1.36
C TYR A 809 7.33 10.64 0.95
N PRO A 810 6.53 10.62 -0.13
CA PRO A 810 5.69 11.77 -0.48
C PRO A 810 4.66 12.11 0.60
N SER A 811 4.18 11.11 1.36
CA SER A 811 3.21 11.32 2.46
C SER A 811 3.79 12.13 3.63
N LEU A 812 5.12 12.18 3.79
CA LEU A 812 5.78 12.96 4.85
C LEU A 812 5.75 14.47 4.59
N LEU A 813 5.71 14.87 3.32
CA LEU A 813 5.99 16.24 2.90
C LEU A 813 5.03 17.28 3.53
N PRO A 814 3.69 17.08 3.56
CA PRO A 814 2.78 18.02 4.21
C PRO A 814 3.09 18.21 5.71
N HIS A 815 3.44 17.12 6.39
CA HIS A 815 3.78 17.16 7.81
C HIS A 815 5.14 17.85 8.07
N MET A 816 6.11 17.70 7.16
CA MET A 816 7.39 18.41 7.24
C MET A 816 7.22 19.91 7.03
N LYS A 817 6.41 20.32 6.04
CA LYS A 817 6.08 21.73 5.81
C LYS A 817 5.39 22.36 7.02
N ALA A 818 4.37 21.69 7.57
CA ALA A 818 3.69 22.13 8.79
C ALA A 818 4.64 22.22 9.99
N ASN A 819 5.55 21.26 10.14
CA ASN A 819 6.51 21.27 11.24
C ASN A 819 7.57 22.37 11.10
N ASN A 820 7.97 22.69 9.86
CA ASN A 820 8.93 23.76 9.56
C ASN A 820 8.33 25.17 9.71
N SER A 821 7.01 25.33 9.61
CA SER A 821 6.35 26.64 9.80
C SER A 821 6.36 27.12 11.25
N HIS A 822 6.55 26.21 12.21
CA HIS A 822 6.62 26.54 13.64
C HIS A 822 8.00 27.04 14.08
N GLN A 823 8.04 28.16 14.79
CA GLN A 823 9.26 28.72 15.39
C GLN A 823 9.33 28.40 16.89
N PHE A 824 10.54 28.21 17.42
CA PHE A 824 10.76 28.01 18.85
C PHE A 824 10.38 29.27 19.63
N LYS A 825 9.67 29.10 20.74
CA LYS A 825 9.18 30.19 21.61
C LYS A 825 10.17 30.52 22.73
N GLY A 826 10.98 29.57 23.16
CA GLY A 826 11.92 29.70 24.29
C GLY A 826 13.34 30.12 23.90
N GLY A 827 13.55 30.63 22.67
CA GLY A 827 14.86 31.05 22.19
C GLY A 827 15.84 29.89 21.92
N TYR A 828 15.36 28.65 21.87
CA TYR A 828 16.18 27.52 21.46
C TYR A 828 16.49 27.60 19.97
N GLU A 829 17.77 27.50 19.63
CA GLU A 829 18.23 27.32 18.26
C GLU A 829 18.61 25.86 18.01
N THR A 830 18.11 25.28 16.92
CA THR A 830 18.51 23.93 16.52
C THR A 830 20.03 23.91 16.29
N PRO A 831 20.76 22.97 16.93
CA PRO A 831 22.19 22.84 16.71
C PRO A 831 22.51 22.74 15.22
N PHE A 832 23.52 23.48 14.78
CA PHE A 832 23.88 23.62 13.37
C PHE A 832 23.87 22.27 12.61
N LYS A 833 24.54 21.25 13.17
CA LYS A 833 24.63 19.92 12.54
C LYS A 833 23.28 19.21 12.39
N VAL A 834 22.38 19.36 13.37
CA VAL A 834 21.04 18.76 13.34
C VAL A 834 20.16 19.48 12.32
N ARG A 835 20.27 20.81 12.26
CA ARG A 835 19.57 21.61 11.25
C ARG A 835 19.99 21.19 9.85
N MET A 836 21.29 21.13 9.56
CA MET A 836 21.79 20.74 8.25
C MET A 836 21.40 19.30 7.86
N GLU A 837 21.33 18.38 8.83
CA GLU A 837 20.85 17.03 8.56
C GLU A 837 19.35 17.01 8.20
N ASN A 838 18.54 17.81 8.89
CA ASN A 838 17.12 17.93 8.59
C ASN A 838 16.88 18.59 7.22
N ASP A 839 17.60 19.66 6.91
CA ASP A 839 17.52 20.38 5.63
C ASP A 839 17.94 19.44 4.47
N TRP A 840 18.99 18.64 4.64
CA TRP A 840 19.36 17.57 3.70
C TRP A 840 18.27 16.50 3.52
N LYS A 841 17.67 15.99 4.60
CA LYS A 841 16.58 15.00 4.47
C LYS A 841 15.32 15.60 3.82
N TYR A 842 15.02 16.87 4.14
CA TYR A 842 13.92 17.62 3.53
C TYR A 842 14.12 17.73 2.01
N THR A 843 15.32 18.13 1.57
CA THR A 843 15.65 18.21 0.15
C THR A 843 15.57 16.85 -0.54
N LYS A 844 15.99 15.76 0.10
CA LYS A 844 15.80 14.40 -0.46
C LYS A 844 14.34 14.02 -0.67
N ILE A 845 13.46 14.37 0.26
CA ILE A 845 12.02 14.10 0.11
C ILE A 845 11.41 14.98 -0.98
N LEU A 846 11.82 16.25 -1.10
CA LEU A 846 11.43 17.11 -2.22
C LEU A 846 11.88 16.54 -3.56
N GLN A 847 13.13 16.07 -3.66
CA GLN A 847 13.68 15.42 -4.86
C GLN A 847 12.87 14.16 -5.23
N LYS A 848 12.56 13.30 -4.25
CA LYS A 848 11.72 12.10 -4.46
C LYS A 848 10.27 12.43 -4.84
N SER A 849 9.76 13.57 -4.38
CA SER A 849 8.46 14.09 -4.79
C SER A 849 8.51 14.85 -6.12
N HIS A 850 9.69 14.92 -6.76
CA HIS A 850 9.98 15.65 -8.00
C HIS A 850 9.72 17.16 -7.93
N LEU A 851 9.81 17.74 -6.73
CA LEU A 851 9.68 19.18 -6.49
C LEU A 851 11.07 19.84 -6.50
N TRP A 852 11.76 19.77 -7.64
CA TRP A 852 13.14 20.22 -7.80
C TRP A 852 13.31 21.73 -7.60
N GLU A 853 12.36 22.54 -8.08
CA GLU A 853 12.36 24.00 -7.91
C GLU A 853 12.23 24.43 -6.45
N GLU A 854 11.47 23.69 -5.64
CA GLU A 854 11.39 23.94 -4.19
C GLU A 854 12.67 23.49 -3.45
N ALA A 855 13.38 22.49 -3.99
CA ALA A 855 14.60 21.97 -3.37
C ALA A 855 15.82 22.88 -3.58
N ILE A 856 15.96 23.51 -4.76
CA ILE A 856 17.09 24.38 -5.12
C ILE A 856 17.41 25.44 -4.05
N PRO A 857 16.47 26.30 -3.60
CA PRO A 857 16.81 27.37 -2.66
C PRO A 857 17.25 26.84 -1.28
N VAL A 858 16.72 25.68 -0.86
CA VAL A 858 17.13 25.03 0.38
C VAL A 858 18.56 24.49 0.25
N ILE A 859 18.88 23.83 -0.87
CA ILE A 859 20.22 23.31 -1.13
C ILE A 859 21.25 24.45 -1.21
N GLU A 860 20.92 25.56 -1.88
CA GLU A 860 21.80 26.73 -1.97
C GLU A 860 22.07 27.36 -0.59
N GLN A 861 21.06 27.41 0.28
CA GLN A 861 21.20 27.89 1.64
C GLN A 861 22.11 26.96 2.46
N ASP A 862 21.95 25.64 2.32
CA ASP A 862 22.80 24.64 2.96
C ASP A 862 24.25 24.73 2.50
N ILE A 863 24.49 24.91 1.19
CA ILE A 863 25.85 25.09 0.67
C ILE A 863 26.51 26.32 1.30
N LYS A 864 25.81 27.46 1.36
CA LYS A 864 26.34 28.69 2.00
C LYS A 864 26.69 28.44 3.48
N ALA A 865 25.83 27.71 4.19
CA ALA A 865 26.04 27.34 5.59
C ALA A 865 27.24 26.41 5.79
N TRP A 866 27.35 25.34 4.98
CA TRP A 866 28.47 24.40 5.06
C TRP A 866 29.81 25.04 4.69
N VAL A 867 29.82 25.92 3.67
CA VAL A 867 31.00 26.67 3.26
C VAL A 867 31.52 27.55 4.41
N TYR A 868 30.62 28.17 5.18
CA TYR A 868 30.99 29.01 6.31
C TYR A 868 31.58 28.21 7.48
N GLU A 869 30.98 27.06 7.82
CA GLU A 869 31.35 26.29 9.03
C GLU A 869 32.49 25.28 8.83
N LEU A 870 32.57 24.61 7.68
CA LEU A 870 33.50 23.48 7.48
C LEU A 870 34.60 23.69 6.45
N ASP A 871 34.43 24.65 5.52
CA ASP A 871 35.23 24.89 4.30
C ASP A 871 34.53 24.43 2.99
N ARG A 872 34.90 25.09 1.88
CA ARG A 872 34.41 24.82 0.52
C ARG A 872 34.80 23.43 -0.01
N ASN A 873 35.81 22.80 0.58
CA ASN A 873 36.33 21.50 0.18
C ASN A 873 35.85 20.36 1.08
N ASP A 874 35.04 20.63 2.12
CA ASP A 874 34.45 19.58 2.94
C ASP A 874 33.48 18.72 2.11
N TRP A 875 33.49 17.40 2.35
CA TRP A 875 32.70 16.45 1.59
C TRP A 875 31.19 16.70 1.70
N ARG A 876 30.69 17.30 2.80
CA ARG A 876 29.27 17.66 2.94
C ARG A 876 28.89 18.81 2.01
N THR A 877 29.78 19.80 1.88
CA THR A 877 29.64 20.90 0.92
C THR A 877 29.60 20.34 -0.51
N LEU A 878 30.50 19.41 -0.82
CA LEU A 878 30.59 18.78 -2.14
C LEU A 878 29.38 17.89 -2.45
N ASP A 879 28.83 17.18 -1.45
CA ASP A 879 27.60 16.40 -1.58
C ASP A 879 26.38 17.30 -1.87
N ALA A 880 26.26 18.42 -1.15
CA ALA A 880 25.18 19.39 -1.38
C ALA A 880 25.30 20.08 -2.76
N MET A 881 26.52 20.46 -3.17
CA MET A 881 26.77 21.00 -4.52
C MET A 881 26.44 19.99 -5.62
N PHE A 882 26.79 18.71 -5.41
CA PHE A 882 26.41 17.65 -6.34
C PHE A 882 24.89 17.50 -6.45
N ASP A 883 24.18 17.54 -5.33
CA ASP A 883 22.72 17.49 -5.31
C ASP A 883 22.08 18.72 -5.99
N LEU A 884 22.72 19.91 -5.90
CA LEU A 884 22.33 21.09 -6.66
C LEU A 884 22.53 20.89 -8.16
N GLY A 885 23.66 20.33 -8.59
CA GLY A 885 23.92 20.00 -9.98
C GLY A 885 22.85 19.05 -10.55
N LYS A 886 22.47 18.02 -9.79
CA LYS A 886 21.35 17.14 -10.16
C LYS A 886 20.01 17.88 -10.26
N ALA A 887 19.73 18.79 -9.32
CA ALA A 887 18.50 19.58 -9.37
C ALA A 887 18.45 20.47 -10.62
N TYR A 888 19.57 21.10 -11.00
CA TYR A 888 19.68 21.86 -12.24
C TYR A 888 19.53 21.01 -13.50
N MET A 889 20.06 19.79 -13.52
CA MET A 889 19.81 18.86 -14.63
C MET A 889 18.31 18.54 -14.74
N ALA A 890 17.64 18.27 -13.61
CA ALA A 890 16.22 17.93 -13.58
C ALA A 890 15.31 19.09 -14.01
N THR A 891 15.71 20.34 -13.80
CA THR A 891 14.98 21.54 -14.26
C THR A 891 15.42 22.03 -15.65
N GLY A 892 16.33 21.32 -16.33
CA GLY A 892 16.81 21.65 -17.68
C GLY A 892 17.89 22.73 -17.73
N ARG A 893 18.40 23.21 -16.59
CA ARG A 893 19.46 24.23 -16.47
C ARG A 893 20.86 23.62 -16.65
N MET A 894 21.13 23.08 -17.83
CA MET A 894 22.35 22.30 -18.11
C MET A 894 23.66 23.09 -17.94
N ALA A 895 23.68 24.38 -18.26
CA ALA A 895 24.87 25.22 -18.08
C ALA A 895 25.21 25.45 -16.60
N ASP A 896 24.19 25.70 -15.77
CA ASP A 896 24.37 25.86 -14.32
C ASP A 896 24.76 24.52 -13.67
N ALA A 897 24.19 23.42 -14.14
CA ALA A 897 24.58 22.07 -13.72
C ALA A 897 26.05 21.78 -14.05
N GLU A 898 26.49 22.12 -15.26
CA GLU A 898 27.89 21.95 -15.68
C GLU A 898 28.83 22.73 -14.77
N ASP A 899 28.58 24.02 -14.53
CA ASP A 899 29.46 24.87 -13.71
C ASP A 899 29.59 24.31 -12.28
N VAL A 900 28.47 23.99 -11.63
CA VAL A 900 28.49 23.46 -10.26
C VAL A 900 29.18 22.09 -10.21
N LEU A 901 28.91 21.21 -11.16
CA LEU A 901 29.52 19.88 -11.19
C LEU A 901 31.02 19.93 -11.52
N LEU A 902 31.48 20.85 -12.38
CA LEU A 902 32.90 21.09 -12.63
C LEU A 902 33.61 21.60 -11.37
N GLN A 903 32.97 22.49 -10.61
CA GLN A 903 33.52 22.91 -9.30
C GLN A 903 33.65 21.74 -8.32
N VAL A 904 32.67 20.82 -8.30
CA VAL A 904 32.77 19.59 -7.47
C VAL A 904 33.88 18.69 -7.99
N LEU A 905 34.02 18.54 -9.31
CA LEU A 905 35.04 17.70 -9.93
C LEU A 905 36.45 18.18 -9.61
N ASP A 906 36.72 19.48 -9.79
CA ASP A 906 38.01 20.11 -9.50
C ASP A 906 38.40 19.88 -8.03
N ARG A 907 37.48 20.11 -7.10
CA ARG A 907 37.73 19.94 -5.66
C ARG A 907 37.87 18.49 -5.23
N THR A 908 37.10 17.57 -5.83
CA THR A 908 37.22 16.14 -5.52
C THR A 908 38.47 15.50 -6.11
N SER A 909 39.09 16.11 -7.13
CA SER A 909 40.35 15.65 -7.71
C SER A 909 41.50 15.62 -6.68
N TYR A 910 41.54 16.62 -5.78
CA TYR A 910 42.52 16.73 -4.70
C TYR A 910 42.32 15.69 -3.58
N CYS A 911 41.10 15.14 -3.44
CA CYS A 911 40.75 14.15 -2.43
C CYS A 911 40.46 12.75 -3.00
N ALA A 912 40.77 12.50 -4.28
CA ALA A 912 40.49 11.23 -4.98
C ALA A 912 41.19 10.00 -4.37
N ASN A 913 42.22 10.22 -3.55
CA ASN A 913 42.91 9.18 -2.79
C ASN A 913 42.10 8.67 -1.58
N GLN A 914 41.14 9.45 -1.07
CA GLN A 914 40.24 9.05 0.02
C GLN A 914 39.02 8.31 -0.53
N ALA A 915 38.57 7.25 0.15
CA ALA A 915 37.48 6.39 -0.34
C ALA A 915 36.17 7.16 -0.64
N ARG A 916 35.83 8.16 0.18
CA ARG A 916 34.62 8.97 0.04
C ARG A 916 34.75 10.03 -1.07
N GLY A 917 35.88 10.72 -1.13
CA GLY A 917 36.21 11.67 -2.21
C GLY A 917 36.23 10.99 -3.58
N ARG A 918 36.78 9.77 -3.67
CA ARG A 918 36.76 8.95 -4.88
C ARG A 918 35.35 8.58 -5.32
N LYS A 919 34.47 8.18 -4.39
CA LYS A 919 33.06 7.90 -4.70
C LYS A 919 32.41 9.12 -5.34
N ARG A 920 32.55 10.29 -4.70
CA ARG A 920 31.97 11.54 -5.23
C ARG A 920 32.55 11.88 -6.60
N TYR A 921 33.87 11.78 -6.78
CA TYR A 921 34.54 11.99 -8.07
C TYR A 921 33.95 11.13 -9.20
N ILE A 922 33.78 9.82 -8.96
CA ILE A 922 33.18 8.89 -9.94
C ILE A 922 31.75 9.31 -10.30
N HIS A 923 30.93 9.64 -9.29
CA HIS A 923 29.55 10.06 -9.53
C HIS A 923 29.49 11.38 -10.31
N THR A 924 30.31 12.38 -9.95
CA THR A 924 30.40 13.68 -10.62
C THR A 924 30.83 13.54 -12.08
N CYS A 925 31.87 12.75 -12.37
CA CYS A 925 32.25 12.43 -13.75
C CYS A 925 31.10 11.80 -14.53
N GLY A 926 30.35 10.90 -13.88
CA GLY A 926 29.16 10.30 -14.47
C GLY A 926 28.07 11.32 -14.78
N GLU A 927 27.71 12.22 -13.85
CA GLU A 927 26.70 13.25 -14.14
C GLU A 927 27.18 14.22 -15.24
N LEU A 928 28.44 14.66 -15.19
CA LEU A 928 29.03 15.52 -16.23
C LEU A 928 29.01 14.83 -17.60
N SER A 929 29.23 13.52 -17.66
CA SER A 929 29.12 12.78 -18.92
C SER A 929 27.70 12.88 -19.51
N MET A 930 26.67 12.87 -18.67
CA MET A 930 25.28 13.04 -19.10
C MET A 930 24.97 14.48 -19.50
N VAL A 931 25.48 15.48 -18.77
CA VAL A 931 25.37 16.90 -19.14
C VAL A 931 25.97 17.14 -20.52
N TYR A 932 27.20 16.66 -20.75
CA TYR A 932 27.87 16.79 -22.04
C TYR A 932 27.16 16.02 -23.15
N LEU A 933 26.57 14.86 -22.85
CA LEU A 933 25.77 14.10 -23.81
C LEU A 933 24.54 14.90 -24.27
N VAL A 934 23.83 15.53 -23.32
CA VAL A 934 22.65 16.38 -23.61
C VAL A 934 23.05 17.63 -24.40
N GLN A 935 24.20 18.24 -24.08
CA GLN A 935 24.74 19.37 -24.83
C GLN A 935 25.31 19.00 -26.21
N GLY A 936 25.49 17.70 -26.51
CA GLY A 936 26.08 17.21 -27.76
C GLY A 936 27.62 17.24 -27.80
N ASN A 937 28.29 17.45 -26.67
CA ASN A 937 29.75 17.43 -26.55
C ASN A 937 30.27 16.00 -26.31
N ILE A 938 30.23 15.20 -27.37
CA ILE A 938 30.49 13.75 -27.34
C ILE A 938 31.88 13.40 -26.81
N VAL A 939 32.91 14.16 -27.21
CA VAL A 939 34.31 13.89 -26.82
C VAL A 939 34.49 14.05 -25.31
N MET A 940 33.91 15.12 -24.74
CA MET A 940 33.96 15.35 -23.30
C MET A 940 33.09 14.34 -22.53
N ALA A 941 31.90 14.02 -23.06
CA ALA A 941 31.02 13.01 -22.47
C ALA A 941 31.73 11.65 -22.35
N GLN A 942 32.39 11.21 -23.43
CA GLN A 942 33.15 9.97 -23.46
C GLN A 942 34.34 10.00 -22.50
N GLY A 943 35.15 11.08 -22.54
CA GLY A 943 36.30 11.21 -21.65
C GLY A 943 35.91 11.15 -20.17
N MET A 944 34.81 11.80 -19.78
CA MET A 944 34.30 11.78 -18.41
C MET A 944 33.78 10.40 -18.00
N ALA A 945 33.03 9.72 -18.86
CA ALA A 945 32.49 8.38 -18.57
C ALA A 945 33.60 7.31 -18.48
N GLU A 946 34.59 7.34 -19.37
CA GLU A 946 35.75 6.43 -19.35
C GLU A 946 36.58 6.65 -18.08
N THR A 947 36.77 7.92 -17.70
CA THR A 947 37.44 8.29 -16.45
C THR A 947 36.68 7.73 -15.24
N ALA A 948 35.36 7.95 -15.17
CA ALA A 948 34.53 7.42 -14.09
C ALA A 948 34.67 5.89 -13.96
N ASN A 949 34.58 5.16 -15.08
CA ASN A 949 34.70 3.70 -15.10
C ASN A 949 36.10 3.21 -14.70
N LYS A 950 37.16 3.89 -15.16
CA LYS A 950 38.55 3.57 -14.80
C LYS A 950 38.78 3.66 -13.29
N TYR A 951 38.29 4.71 -12.63
CA TYR A 951 38.41 4.86 -11.18
C TYR A 951 37.47 3.94 -10.40
N ALA A 952 36.33 3.56 -10.97
CA ALA A 952 35.38 2.65 -10.35
C ALA A 952 35.87 1.19 -10.35
N LYS A 953 36.65 0.74 -11.35
CA LYS A 953 37.25 -0.62 -11.40
C LYS A 953 38.17 -0.96 -10.21
N VAL A 954 38.57 0.03 -9.40
CA VAL A 954 39.43 -0.15 -8.21
C VAL A 954 38.63 -0.65 -6.98
N ARG A 955 37.29 -0.59 -6.98
CA ARG A 955 36.42 -1.12 -5.89
C ARG A 955 35.01 -1.47 -6.42
N GLU A 956 34.52 -2.66 -6.10
CA GLU A 956 33.30 -3.25 -6.69
C GLU A 956 32.00 -2.44 -6.51
N ASP A 957 31.81 -1.76 -5.37
CA ASP A 957 30.51 -1.17 -4.98
C ASP A 957 30.01 0.00 -5.85
N ASN A 958 30.88 0.80 -6.48
CA ASN A 958 30.48 1.93 -7.34
C ASN A 958 30.62 1.63 -8.84
N SER A 959 31.02 0.42 -9.19
CA SER A 959 31.31 0.02 -10.57
C SER A 959 30.06 0.04 -11.46
N LEU A 960 28.89 -0.30 -10.91
CA LEU A 960 27.64 -0.44 -11.69
C LEU A 960 27.19 0.87 -12.32
N VAL A 961 27.08 1.95 -11.56
CA VAL A 961 26.59 3.26 -12.08
C VAL A 961 27.54 3.81 -13.15
N ALA A 962 28.85 3.70 -12.94
CA ALA A 962 29.84 4.16 -13.91
C ALA A 962 29.83 3.33 -15.20
N MET A 963 29.66 2.00 -15.10
CA MET A 963 29.54 1.13 -16.28
C MET A 963 28.25 1.39 -17.05
N THR A 964 27.11 1.61 -16.37
CA THR A 964 25.85 1.97 -17.04
C THR A 964 25.97 3.29 -17.79
N ARG A 965 26.58 4.32 -17.19
CA ARG A 965 26.78 5.61 -17.88
C ARG A 965 27.73 5.51 -19.06
N LEU A 966 28.82 4.76 -18.93
CA LEU A 966 29.73 4.52 -20.04
C LEU A 966 29.07 3.70 -21.16
N CYS A 967 28.25 2.71 -20.80
CA CYS A 967 27.43 1.94 -21.75
C CYS A 967 26.56 2.88 -22.59
N LEU A 968 25.85 3.82 -21.96
CA LEU A 968 25.03 4.82 -22.66
C LEU A 968 25.86 5.71 -23.61
N VAL A 969 27.03 6.16 -23.18
CA VAL A 969 27.94 6.94 -24.04
C VAL A 969 28.42 6.11 -25.23
N TYR A 970 28.83 4.86 -25.02
CA TYR A 970 29.26 3.97 -26.11
C TYR A 970 28.14 3.62 -27.08
N GLN A 971 26.91 3.45 -26.58
CA GLN A 971 25.73 3.36 -27.44
C GLN A 971 25.65 4.62 -28.32
N TYR A 972 25.66 5.82 -27.72
CA TYR A 972 25.54 7.08 -28.46
C TYR A 972 26.63 7.30 -29.52
N VAL A 973 27.86 6.83 -29.27
CA VAL A 973 29.01 6.90 -30.21
C VAL A 973 29.01 5.72 -31.20
N GLU A 974 28.00 4.86 -31.17
CA GLU A 974 27.86 3.67 -32.02
C GLU A 974 28.97 2.61 -31.82
N ARG A 975 29.61 2.59 -30.64
CA ARG A 975 30.57 1.55 -30.21
C ARG A 975 29.83 0.37 -29.59
N TRP A 976 29.10 -0.34 -30.43
CA TRP A 976 28.13 -1.36 -30.03
C TRP A 976 28.71 -2.59 -29.34
N GLU A 977 29.87 -3.06 -29.79
CA GLU A 977 30.54 -4.24 -29.22
C GLU A 977 30.97 -3.96 -27.77
N GLU A 978 31.56 -2.79 -27.52
CA GLU A 978 32.01 -2.39 -26.19
C GLU A 978 30.84 -2.05 -25.26
N ALA A 979 29.76 -1.46 -25.79
CA ALA A 979 28.53 -1.27 -25.05
C ALA A 979 27.94 -2.63 -24.62
N ALA A 980 27.97 -3.65 -25.49
CA ALA A 980 27.49 -4.99 -25.18
C ALA A 980 28.33 -5.67 -24.09
N GLU A 981 29.65 -5.49 -24.13
CA GLU A 981 30.56 -5.98 -23.08
C GLU A 981 30.26 -5.34 -21.72
N LEU A 982 30.06 -4.01 -21.69
CA LEU A 982 29.73 -3.29 -20.46
C LEU A 982 28.35 -3.66 -19.93
N ALA A 983 27.32 -3.74 -20.78
CA ALA A 983 25.97 -4.14 -20.39
C ALA A 983 25.94 -5.56 -19.84
N ARG A 984 26.70 -6.49 -20.44
CA ARG A 984 26.88 -7.85 -19.92
C ARG A 984 27.53 -7.84 -18.55
N ALA A 985 28.62 -7.09 -18.37
CA ALA A 985 29.30 -6.98 -17.08
C ALA A 985 28.41 -6.36 -15.98
N VAL A 986 27.51 -5.42 -16.34
CA VAL A 986 26.51 -4.86 -15.42
C VAL A 986 25.49 -5.93 -15.03
N LEU A 987 24.98 -6.70 -15.98
CA LEU A 987 24.01 -7.77 -15.73
C LEU A 987 24.60 -8.86 -14.83
N ASP A 988 25.81 -9.34 -15.13
CA ASP A 988 26.50 -10.38 -14.35
C ASP A 988 26.68 -9.93 -12.89
N LYS A 989 27.13 -8.69 -12.67
CA LYS A 989 27.27 -8.12 -11.33
C LYS A 989 25.93 -7.97 -10.60
N ARG A 990 24.85 -7.60 -11.30
CA ARG A 990 23.50 -7.54 -10.69
C ARG A 990 23.00 -8.93 -10.29
N MET A 991 23.32 -9.95 -11.09
CA MET A 991 23.00 -11.35 -10.75
C MET A 991 23.82 -11.87 -9.56
N GLU A 992 25.08 -11.44 -9.40
CA GLU A 992 25.95 -11.82 -8.27
C GLU A 992 25.51 -11.21 -6.91
N ILE A 993 24.85 -10.05 -6.92
CA ILE A 993 24.32 -9.42 -5.72
C ILE A 993 23.20 -10.32 -5.15
N ARG A 994 23.57 -11.17 -4.18
CA ARG A 994 22.84 -12.28 -3.52
C ARG A 994 21.40 -12.01 -3.03
N ARG A 995 20.83 -10.81 -3.22
CA ARG A 995 19.49 -10.42 -2.78
C ARG A 995 18.51 -10.10 -3.92
N GLN A 996 18.97 -9.91 -5.16
CA GLN A 996 18.11 -9.37 -6.22
C GLN A 996 17.43 -10.49 -7.05
N GLY A 997 18.05 -11.64 -7.30
CA GLY A 997 17.39 -12.71 -8.07
C GLY A 997 17.10 -12.30 -9.53
N LEU A 998 16.60 -13.26 -10.33
CA LEU A 998 16.39 -13.10 -11.77
C LEU A 998 15.19 -12.19 -12.12
N GLU A 999 14.26 -11.99 -11.19
CA GLU A 999 13.01 -11.25 -11.44
C GLU A 999 13.01 -9.83 -10.85
N HIS A 1000 14.11 -9.36 -10.27
CA HIS A 1000 14.15 -8.02 -9.69
C HIS A 1000 14.15 -6.93 -10.78
N PRO A 1001 13.40 -5.82 -10.60
CA PRO A 1001 13.23 -4.81 -11.65
C PRO A 1001 14.54 -4.27 -12.23
N LEU A 1002 15.56 -4.04 -11.39
CA LEU A 1002 16.86 -3.56 -11.86
C LEU A 1002 17.65 -4.60 -12.66
N THR A 1003 17.43 -5.90 -12.43
CA THR A 1003 18.03 -6.98 -13.22
C THR A 1003 17.36 -7.06 -14.59
N LEU A 1004 16.02 -7.00 -14.62
CA LEU A 1004 15.24 -6.98 -15.87
C LEU A 1004 15.56 -5.76 -16.74
N LYS A 1005 15.75 -4.57 -16.14
CA LYS A 1005 16.20 -3.37 -16.87
C LYS A 1005 17.57 -3.58 -17.53
N ALA A 1006 18.52 -4.18 -16.81
CA ALA A 1006 19.85 -4.48 -17.38
C ALA A 1006 19.79 -5.57 -18.47
N GLU A 1007 18.91 -6.56 -18.31
CA GLU A 1007 18.68 -7.60 -19.32
C GLU A 1007 18.08 -7.02 -20.61
N ALA A 1008 17.09 -6.12 -20.48
CA ALA A 1008 16.48 -5.40 -21.59
C ALA A 1008 17.49 -4.47 -22.31
N GLU A 1009 18.33 -3.75 -21.55
CA GLU A 1009 19.38 -2.89 -22.12
C GLU A 1009 20.37 -3.70 -22.97
N LEU A 1010 20.82 -4.85 -22.46
CA LEU A 1010 21.70 -5.75 -23.20
C LEU A 1010 21.02 -6.33 -24.46
N ALA A 1011 19.73 -6.68 -24.37
CA ALA A 1011 18.95 -7.16 -25.51
C ALA A 1011 18.84 -6.11 -26.63
N CYS A 1012 18.57 -4.85 -26.30
CA CYS A 1012 18.55 -3.75 -27.26
C CYS A 1012 19.89 -3.59 -27.99
N ILE A 1013 21.01 -3.68 -27.26
CA ILE A 1013 22.35 -3.57 -27.85
C ILE A 1013 22.62 -4.76 -28.79
N ARG A 1014 22.27 -5.99 -28.39
CA ARG A 1014 22.41 -7.19 -29.23
C ARG A 1014 21.58 -7.14 -30.50
N ALA A 1015 20.34 -6.64 -30.42
CA ALA A 1015 19.51 -6.39 -31.59
C ALA A 1015 20.17 -5.41 -32.57
N ARG A 1016 20.92 -4.42 -32.08
CA ARG A 1016 21.66 -3.50 -32.95
C ARG A 1016 22.84 -4.17 -33.65
N LEU A 1017 23.50 -5.11 -32.98
CA LEU A 1017 24.56 -5.97 -33.54
C LEU A 1017 24.04 -7.06 -34.51
N GLY A 1018 22.72 -7.21 -34.65
CA GLY A 1018 22.08 -8.13 -35.60
C GLY A 1018 21.41 -9.35 -34.96
N GLU A 1019 21.56 -9.57 -33.66
CA GLU A 1019 20.94 -10.67 -32.91
C GLU A 1019 19.48 -10.34 -32.52
N THR A 1020 18.63 -10.03 -33.51
CA THR A 1020 17.27 -9.54 -33.27
C THR A 1020 16.33 -10.56 -32.63
N ASP A 1021 16.43 -11.84 -32.99
CA ASP A 1021 15.54 -12.91 -32.48
C ASP A 1021 15.76 -13.21 -30.99
N ALA A 1022 17.03 -13.22 -30.55
CA ALA A 1022 17.36 -13.40 -29.14
C ALA A 1022 16.93 -12.20 -28.29
N ALA A 1023 17.02 -10.99 -28.86
CA ALA A 1023 16.57 -9.76 -28.20
C ALA A 1023 15.05 -9.69 -28.07
N GLU A 1024 14.31 -10.13 -29.08
CA GLU A 1024 12.84 -10.23 -29.04
C GLU A 1024 12.37 -11.10 -27.87
N ALA A 1025 12.92 -12.31 -27.72
CA ALA A 1025 12.53 -13.23 -26.65
C ALA A 1025 12.73 -12.62 -25.25
N VAL A 1026 13.85 -11.91 -25.05
CA VAL A 1026 14.16 -11.24 -23.78
C VAL A 1026 13.24 -10.05 -23.55
N LEU A 1027 13.07 -9.17 -24.54
CA LEU A 1027 12.26 -7.96 -24.40
C LEU A 1027 10.77 -8.26 -24.25
N ALA A 1028 10.25 -9.30 -24.92
CA ALA A 1028 8.88 -9.77 -24.72
C ALA A 1028 8.66 -10.24 -23.28
N LYS A 1029 9.58 -11.07 -22.74
CA LYS A 1029 9.53 -11.51 -21.35
C LYS A 1029 9.59 -10.33 -20.36
N VAL A 1030 10.46 -9.35 -20.61
CA VAL A 1030 10.58 -8.17 -19.74
C VAL A 1030 9.31 -7.30 -19.81
N ALA A 1031 8.77 -7.09 -21.01
CA ALA A 1031 7.53 -6.34 -21.20
C ALA A 1031 6.35 -7.01 -20.49
N ASP A 1032 6.17 -8.33 -20.69
CA ASP A 1032 5.12 -9.11 -20.04
C ASP A 1032 5.24 -9.05 -18.51
N LYS A 1033 6.47 -9.17 -17.98
CA LYS A 1033 6.72 -9.14 -16.55
C LYS A 1033 6.44 -7.76 -15.94
N PHE A 1034 6.87 -6.68 -16.58
CA PHE A 1034 6.54 -5.33 -16.12
C PHE A 1034 5.06 -5.01 -16.26
N GLU A 1035 4.40 -5.49 -17.30
CA GLU A 1035 2.95 -5.35 -17.45
C GLU A 1035 2.18 -6.11 -16.35
N GLN A 1036 2.64 -7.30 -15.96
CA GLN A 1036 2.07 -8.07 -14.84
C GLN A 1036 2.33 -7.41 -13.48
N ASP A 1037 3.56 -6.96 -13.22
CA ASP A 1037 3.97 -6.49 -11.89
C ASP A 1037 3.60 -5.01 -11.64
N LEU A 1038 3.68 -4.17 -12.67
CA LEU A 1038 3.53 -2.71 -12.59
C LEU A 1038 2.29 -2.18 -13.30
N GLY A 1039 1.71 -2.98 -14.22
CA GLY A 1039 0.56 -2.60 -15.03
C GLY A 1039 0.94 -2.07 -16.42
N PRO A 1040 -0.01 -2.04 -17.38
CA PRO A 1040 0.21 -1.58 -18.76
C PRO A 1040 0.55 -0.08 -18.85
N ASP A 1041 0.08 0.70 -17.88
CA ASP A 1041 0.26 2.15 -17.84
C ASP A 1041 1.57 2.57 -17.15
N HIS A 1042 2.32 1.65 -16.56
CA HIS A 1042 3.55 2.03 -15.85
C HIS A 1042 4.66 2.42 -16.83
N TYR A 1043 5.42 3.46 -16.48
CA TYR A 1043 6.50 3.99 -17.32
C TYR A 1043 7.49 2.90 -17.78
N ASP A 1044 7.97 2.05 -16.88
CA ASP A 1044 8.88 0.94 -17.22
C ASP A 1044 8.26 -0.08 -18.19
N THR A 1045 6.94 -0.29 -18.16
CA THR A 1045 6.21 -1.14 -19.10
C THR A 1045 6.18 -0.52 -20.49
N LEU A 1046 5.89 0.79 -20.58
CA LEU A 1046 5.93 1.53 -21.84
C LEU A 1046 7.33 1.50 -22.46
N VAL A 1047 8.37 1.56 -21.64
CA VAL A 1047 9.77 1.46 -22.07
C VAL A 1047 10.09 0.09 -22.65
N ALA A 1048 9.71 -0.97 -21.95
CA ALA A 1048 9.91 -2.33 -22.43
C ALA A 1048 9.16 -2.60 -23.74
N LYS A 1049 7.88 -2.20 -23.84
CA LYS A 1049 7.07 -2.32 -25.07
C LYS A 1049 7.63 -1.48 -26.23
N THR A 1050 8.13 -0.27 -25.96
CA THR A 1050 8.77 0.58 -26.99
C THR A 1050 10.04 -0.09 -27.54
N ASN A 1051 10.84 -0.71 -26.67
CA ASN A 1051 12.03 -1.43 -27.07
C ASN A 1051 11.69 -2.68 -27.90
N LEU A 1052 10.65 -3.42 -27.51
CA LEU A 1052 10.14 -4.56 -28.28
C LEU A 1052 9.64 -4.14 -29.67
N ALA A 1053 8.84 -3.07 -29.75
CA ALA A 1053 8.36 -2.54 -31.03
C ALA A 1053 9.51 -2.08 -31.95
N TRP A 1054 10.60 -1.57 -31.37
CA TRP A 1054 11.78 -1.23 -32.13
C TRP A 1054 12.50 -2.48 -32.70
N VAL A 1055 12.54 -3.60 -31.97
CA VAL A 1055 13.05 -4.87 -32.51
C VAL A 1055 12.17 -5.37 -33.66
N TYR A 1056 10.84 -5.28 -33.55
CA TYR A 1056 9.94 -5.60 -34.67
C TYR A 1056 10.17 -4.71 -35.90
N PHE A 1057 10.39 -3.40 -35.69
CA PHE A 1057 10.76 -2.49 -36.77
C PHE A 1057 12.07 -2.93 -37.44
N ARG A 1058 13.09 -3.33 -36.67
CA ARG A 1058 14.38 -3.84 -37.19
C ARG A 1058 14.24 -5.16 -37.97
N GLN A 1059 13.29 -6.01 -37.60
CA GLN A 1059 12.94 -7.24 -38.32
C GLN A 1059 12.03 -6.98 -39.54
N SER A 1060 11.71 -5.72 -39.87
CA SER A 1060 10.75 -5.33 -40.92
C SER A 1060 9.31 -5.83 -40.67
N ARG A 1061 8.97 -6.21 -39.42
CA ARG A 1061 7.61 -6.52 -38.97
C ARG A 1061 6.87 -5.23 -38.59
N LEU A 1062 6.73 -4.34 -39.58
CA LEU A 1062 6.23 -2.98 -39.38
C LEU A 1062 4.80 -2.92 -38.83
N GLY A 1063 3.93 -3.89 -39.17
CA GLY A 1063 2.56 -3.94 -38.65
C GLY A 1063 2.50 -4.19 -37.14
N GLU A 1064 3.32 -5.10 -36.63
CA GLU A 1064 3.39 -5.40 -35.19
C GLU A 1064 4.04 -4.25 -34.42
N ALA A 1065 5.09 -3.65 -34.99
CA ALA A 1065 5.69 -2.44 -34.45
C ALA A 1065 4.68 -1.28 -34.38
N GLU A 1066 3.87 -1.08 -35.43
CA GLU A 1066 2.84 -0.04 -35.47
C GLU A 1066 1.76 -0.27 -34.41
N VAL A 1067 1.27 -1.50 -34.25
CA VAL A 1067 0.23 -1.82 -33.24
C VAL A 1067 0.72 -1.45 -31.84
N ILE A 1068 1.90 -1.92 -31.46
CA ILE A 1068 2.47 -1.63 -30.13
C ILE A 1068 2.77 -0.13 -30.01
N GLN A 1069 3.34 0.51 -31.04
CA GLN A 1069 3.65 1.94 -31.00
C GLN A 1069 2.40 2.82 -30.91
N ARG A 1070 1.28 2.44 -31.52
CA ARG A 1070 0.01 3.15 -31.37
C ARG A 1070 -0.59 2.96 -29.99
N GLU A 1071 -0.59 1.72 -29.49
CA GLU A 1071 -1.03 1.40 -28.13
C GLU A 1071 -0.22 2.22 -27.11
N ILE A 1072 1.11 2.14 -27.13
CA ILE A 1072 1.94 2.89 -26.18
C ILE A 1072 1.96 4.39 -26.46
N LEU A 1073 1.60 4.86 -27.67
CA LEU A 1073 1.42 6.29 -27.93
C LEU A 1073 0.11 6.80 -27.35
N GLU A 1074 -0.98 6.03 -27.47
CA GLU A 1074 -2.26 6.36 -26.83
C GLU A 1074 -2.12 6.31 -25.32
N VAL A 1075 -1.53 5.23 -24.79
CA VAL A 1075 -1.20 5.12 -23.38
C VAL A 1075 -0.25 6.24 -22.99
N GLY A 1076 0.85 6.51 -23.69
CA GLY A 1076 1.80 7.60 -23.38
C GLY A 1076 1.21 9.01 -23.49
N ARG A 1077 0.30 9.29 -24.44
CA ARG A 1077 -0.45 10.56 -24.52
C ARG A 1077 -1.41 10.69 -23.35
N SER A 1078 -2.10 9.59 -23.04
CA SER A 1078 -3.02 9.55 -21.93
C SER A 1078 -2.27 9.66 -20.61
N VAL A 1079 -1.08 9.00 -20.52
CA VAL A 1079 0.08 8.58 -19.63
C VAL A 1079 1.12 9.56 -19.06
N LEU A 1080 1.73 10.30 -19.95
CA LEU A 1080 2.85 11.20 -19.66
C LEU A 1080 2.52 12.59 -20.21
N GLY A 1081 1.56 12.64 -21.13
CA GLY A 1081 1.03 13.84 -21.75
C GLY A 1081 1.56 13.94 -23.17
N SER A 1082 0.82 14.61 -24.05
CA SER A 1082 1.18 14.74 -25.47
C SER A 1082 2.50 15.50 -25.72
N ARG A 1083 2.98 16.26 -24.72
CA ARG A 1083 4.22 17.06 -24.80
C ARG A 1083 5.38 16.49 -24.00
N HIS A 1084 5.18 15.40 -23.27
CA HIS A 1084 6.25 14.77 -22.50
C HIS A 1084 7.31 14.19 -23.45
N LEU A 1085 8.59 14.38 -23.13
CA LEU A 1085 9.71 14.00 -24.01
C LEU A 1085 9.66 12.53 -24.45
N TYR A 1086 9.22 11.64 -23.55
CA TYR A 1086 9.07 10.22 -23.87
C TYR A 1086 7.86 9.92 -24.80
N THR A 1087 6.74 10.64 -24.66
CA THR A 1087 5.62 10.54 -25.62
C THR A 1087 6.04 11.04 -26.99
N LEU A 1088 6.77 12.16 -27.04
CA LEU A 1088 7.34 12.69 -28.28
C LEU A 1088 8.35 11.71 -28.90
N TYR A 1089 9.09 10.96 -28.08
CA TYR A 1089 9.95 9.87 -28.54
C TYR A 1089 9.13 8.73 -29.19
N ILE A 1090 8.05 8.27 -28.55
CA ILE A 1090 7.15 7.26 -29.15
C ILE A 1090 6.54 7.78 -30.46
N MET A 1091 6.15 9.06 -30.53
CA MET A 1091 5.64 9.68 -31.75
C MET A 1091 6.67 9.67 -32.87
N LEU A 1092 7.92 10.01 -32.56
CA LEU A 1092 9.03 9.90 -33.51
C LEU A 1092 9.18 8.46 -33.99
N ARG A 1093 9.14 7.47 -33.10
CA ARG A 1093 9.24 6.04 -33.45
C ARG A 1093 8.11 5.58 -34.37
N LEU A 1094 6.87 5.95 -34.05
CA LEU A 1094 5.71 5.66 -34.89
C LEU A 1094 5.81 6.35 -36.25
N ALA A 1095 6.25 7.61 -36.30
CA ALA A 1095 6.43 8.33 -37.56
C ALA A 1095 7.47 7.64 -38.47
N LEU A 1096 8.56 7.12 -37.91
CA LEU A 1096 9.55 6.35 -38.66
C LEU A 1096 8.93 5.04 -39.23
N THR A 1097 8.19 4.28 -38.41
CA THR A 1097 7.49 3.06 -38.84
C THR A 1097 6.48 3.34 -39.96
N LEU A 1098 5.72 4.43 -39.85
CA LEU A 1098 4.76 4.85 -40.88
C LEU A 1098 5.46 5.31 -42.16
N GLY A 1099 6.58 6.02 -42.04
CA GLY A 1099 7.39 6.45 -43.18
C GLY A 1099 7.96 5.27 -43.96
N GLU A 1100 8.50 4.27 -43.27
CA GLU A 1100 8.96 3.01 -43.90
C GLU A 1100 7.80 2.19 -44.47
N SER A 1101 6.60 2.31 -43.91
CA SER A 1101 5.36 1.75 -44.47
C SER A 1101 4.76 2.61 -45.61
N THR A 1102 5.51 3.58 -46.15
CA THR A 1102 5.12 4.52 -47.23
C THR A 1102 3.96 5.47 -46.92
N ARG A 1103 3.52 5.55 -45.65
CA ARG A 1103 2.46 6.45 -45.17
C ARG A 1103 3.01 7.82 -44.78
N TYR A 1104 3.73 8.46 -45.71
CA TYR A 1104 4.49 9.69 -45.47
C TYR A 1104 3.65 10.86 -44.92
N LYS A 1105 2.37 10.95 -45.30
CA LYS A 1105 1.49 12.04 -44.84
C LYS A 1105 1.24 11.99 -43.34
N GLU A 1106 0.95 10.80 -42.83
CA GLU A 1106 0.74 10.59 -41.39
C GLU A 1106 2.06 10.74 -40.61
N ALA A 1107 3.16 10.23 -41.16
CA ALA A 1107 4.49 10.37 -40.56
C ALA A 1107 4.89 11.85 -40.40
N VAL A 1108 4.67 12.68 -41.43
CA VAL A 1108 4.96 14.12 -41.38
C VAL A 1108 4.09 14.83 -40.35
N THR A 1109 2.78 14.52 -40.27
CA THR A 1109 1.89 15.11 -39.26
C THR A 1109 2.33 14.79 -37.83
N LEU A 1110 2.74 13.54 -37.57
CA LEU A 1110 3.28 13.16 -36.26
C LEU A 1110 4.62 13.84 -35.96
N LEU A 1111 5.48 14.04 -36.96
CA LEU A 1111 6.75 14.75 -36.79
C LEU A 1111 6.55 16.25 -36.55
N ASP A 1112 5.59 16.89 -37.21
CA ASP A 1112 5.22 18.29 -36.95
C ASP A 1112 4.79 18.47 -35.47
N GLU A 1113 3.91 17.60 -34.99
CA GLU A 1113 3.49 17.60 -33.58
C GLU A 1113 4.67 17.30 -32.63
N CYS A 1114 5.55 16.37 -33.01
CA CYS A 1114 6.75 16.03 -32.25
C CYS A 1114 7.73 17.21 -32.13
N ILE A 1115 7.96 17.95 -33.22
CA ILE A 1115 8.89 19.08 -33.30
C ILE A 1115 8.40 20.23 -32.43
N GLU A 1116 7.12 20.60 -32.56
CA GLU A 1116 6.52 21.66 -31.74
C GLU A 1116 6.49 21.29 -30.25
N GLY A 1117 6.22 20.03 -29.93
CA GLY A 1117 6.37 19.52 -28.57
C GLY A 1117 7.81 19.63 -28.06
N ARG A 1118 8.80 19.24 -28.86
CA ARG A 1118 10.22 19.28 -28.47
C ARG A 1118 10.75 20.71 -28.34
N LYS A 1119 10.32 21.67 -29.17
CA LYS A 1119 10.67 23.10 -29.02
C LYS A 1119 10.05 23.75 -27.80
N ALA A 1120 8.88 23.27 -27.36
CA ALA A 1120 8.25 23.78 -26.14
C ALA A 1120 8.89 23.18 -24.87
N ALA A 1121 9.37 21.94 -24.94
CA ALA A 1121 9.99 21.22 -23.82
C ALA A 1121 11.52 21.42 -23.72
N LEU A 1122 12.18 21.76 -24.82
CA LEU A 1122 13.63 21.98 -24.95
C LEU A 1122 13.85 23.37 -25.59
N TRP A 1123 15.09 23.80 -25.78
CA TRP A 1123 15.37 25.01 -26.56
C TRP A 1123 15.39 24.71 -28.08
N ASP A 1124 15.10 25.73 -28.90
CA ASP A 1124 14.92 25.57 -30.36
C ASP A 1124 16.10 24.91 -31.10
N VAL A 1125 17.31 25.03 -30.57
CA VAL A 1125 18.56 24.50 -31.17
C VAL A 1125 18.92 23.11 -30.61
N HIS A 1126 18.02 22.46 -29.86
CA HIS A 1126 18.30 21.15 -29.28
C HIS A 1126 18.40 20.06 -30.37
N PRO A 1127 19.39 19.15 -30.32
CA PRO A 1127 19.59 18.16 -31.39
C PRO A 1127 18.40 17.22 -31.65
N ALA A 1128 17.61 16.93 -30.62
CA ALA A 1128 16.36 16.18 -30.75
C ALA A 1128 15.31 16.89 -31.64
N VAL A 1129 15.27 18.23 -31.63
CA VAL A 1129 14.39 19.02 -32.50
C VAL A 1129 14.90 18.93 -33.94
N ALA A 1130 16.21 19.16 -34.13
CA ALA A 1130 16.85 19.06 -35.44
C ALA A 1130 16.71 17.66 -36.06
N GLY A 1131 16.87 16.59 -35.27
CA GLY A 1131 16.73 15.22 -35.72
C GLY A 1131 15.31 14.87 -36.20
N ALA A 1132 14.27 15.33 -35.49
CA ALA A 1132 12.88 15.13 -35.91
C ALA A 1132 12.57 15.94 -37.18
N ASP A 1133 13.09 17.16 -37.30
CA ASP A 1133 12.91 18.00 -38.49
C ASP A 1133 13.63 17.42 -39.73
N VAL A 1134 14.80 16.81 -39.55
CA VAL A 1134 15.51 16.09 -40.60
C VAL A 1134 14.67 14.93 -41.16
N TRP A 1135 14.09 14.09 -40.30
CA TRP A 1135 13.21 13.00 -40.75
C TRP A 1135 11.93 13.52 -41.43
N ARG A 1136 11.42 14.64 -40.94
CA ARG A 1136 10.27 15.30 -41.55
C ARG A 1136 10.61 15.77 -42.97
N MET A 1137 11.76 16.41 -43.17
CA MET A 1137 12.25 16.81 -44.48
C MET A 1137 12.40 15.61 -45.43
N VAL A 1138 12.94 14.49 -44.95
CA VAL A 1138 13.08 13.25 -45.73
C VAL A 1138 11.70 12.75 -46.20
N PHE A 1139 10.72 12.65 -45.31
CA PHE A 1139 9.39 12.16 -45.67
C PHE A 1139 8.58 13.13 -46.52
N VAL A 1140 8.71 14.45 -46.32
CA VAL A 1140 8.12 15.46 -47.23
C VAL A 1140 8.71 15.35 -48.63
N THR A 1141 10.01 15.08 -48.75
CA THR A 1141 10.68 14.93 -50.04
C THR A 1141 10.24 13.64 -50.75
N ARG A 1142 10.18 12.52 -50.03
CA ARG A 1142 9.64 11.24 -50.53
C ARG A 1142 8.17 11.36 -50.94
N MET A 1143 7.35 12.10 -50.19
CA MET A 1143 5.95 12.38 -50.56
C MET A 1143 5.81 13.17 -51.87
N LYS A 1144 6.72 14.11 -52.14
CA LYS A 1144 6.71 14.93 -53.36
C LYS A 1144 7.29 14.22 -54.59
N GLY A 1145 7.75 12.98 -54.46
CA GLY A 1145 8.24 12.16 -55.58
C GLY A 1145 9.59 12.60 -56.16
N PHE A 1146 10.41 13.32 -55.38
CA PHE A 1146 11.77 13.66 -55.81
C PHE A 1146 12.69 12.44 -55.68
N ASP A 1147 13.36 12.08 -56.77
CA ASP A 1147 14.37 11.01 -56.82
C ASP A 1147 15.72 11.53 -56.27
N TYR A 1148 16.28 10.81 -55.29
CA TYR A 1148 17.53 11.16 -54.59
C TYR A 1148 18.80 10.91 -55.41
N SER A 1149 18.68 10.46 -56.66
CA SER A 1149 19.81 10.26 -57.57
C SER A 1149 20.54 11.57 -57.92
N ALA A 1150 19.93 12.73 -57.62
CA ALA A 1150 20.58 14.05 -57.68
C ALA A 1150 20.95 14.59 -56.27
N GLY A 1151 21.94 13.95 -55.65
CA GLY A 1151 22.88 14.48 -54.64
C GLY A 1151 22.39 15.47 -53.56
N LEU A 1152 22.14 14.96 -52.34
CA LEU A 1152 22.35 15.76 -51.12
C LEU A 1152 23.80 16.25 -51.08
N SER A 1153 24.03 17.50 -50.68
CA SER A 1153 25.39 17.96 -50.45
C SER A 1153 26.04 17.13 -49.34
N GLN A 1154 27.36 16.93 -49.42
CA GLN A 1154 28.08 16.14 -48.41
C GLN A 1154 27.84 16.68 -46.99
N ALA A 1155 27.70 18.00 -46.83
CA ALA A 1155 27.31 18.65 -45.59
C ALA A 1155 25.88 18.33 -45.13
N GLN A 1156 24.91 18.22 -46.06
CA GLN A 1156 23.55 17.79 -45.73
C GLN A 1156 23.52 16.32 -45.33
N VAL A 1157 24.29 15.45 -46.01
CA VAL A 1157 24.46 14.04 -45.61
C VAL A 1157 25.15 13.92 -44.26
N GLU A 1158 26.12 14.78 -43.95
CA GLU A 1158 26.80 14.80 -42.66
C GLU A 1158 25.91 15.32 -41.52
N VAL A 1159 25.07 16.32 -41.79
CA VAL A 1159 24.03 16.81 -40.88
C VAL A 1159 22.91 15.77 -40.71
N LEU A 1160 22.54 15.05 -41.76
CA LEU A 1160 21.61 13.90 -41.72
C LEU A 1160 22.20 12.75 -40.90
N LYS A 1161 23.48 12.40 -41.08
CA LYS A 1161 24.15 11.33 -40.30
C LYS A 1161 24.34 11.73 -38.83
N LYS A 1162 24.78 12.96 -38.55
CA LYS A 1162 24.85 13.49 -37.17
C LYS A 1162 23.45 13.59 -36.55
N GLY A 1163 22.46 14.09 -37.28
CA GLY A 1163 21.08 14.21 -36.84
C GLY A 1163 20.37 12.87 -36.63
N MET A 1164 20.66 11.84 -37.44
CA MET A 1164 20.13 10.49 -37.29
C MET A 1164 20.69 9.78 -36.06
N GLY A 1165 22.00 9.93 -35.80
CA GLY A 1165 22.63 9.49 -34.55
C GLY A 1165 22.08 10.24 -33.32
N MET A 1166 21.69 11.52 -33.45
CA MET A 1166 21.08 12.27 -32.34
C MET A 1166 19.55 12.05 -32.18
N ALA A 1167 18.84 11.67 -33.25
CA ALA A 1167 17.39 11.47 -33.26
C ALA A 1167 16.96 10.15 -32.60
N GLU A 1168 17.70 9.06 -32.82
CA GLU A 1168 17.41 7.75 -32.20
C GLU A 1168 17.65 7.72 -30.68
N TYR A 1169 18.43 8.68 -30.16
CA TYR A 1169 18.95 8.71 -28.79
C TYR A 1169 18.44 9.83 -27.92
N SER A 1170 17.59 10.69 -28.46
CA SER A 1170 16.89 11.69 -27.67
C SER A 1170 15.87 11.01 -26.74
N TYR A 1171 16.38 10.60 -25.58
CA TYR A 1171 15.71 9.93 -24.45
C TYR A 1171 15.36 8.44 -24.62
N THR A 1172 16.37 7.58 -24.59
CA THR A 1172 16.25 6.27 -23.89
C THR A 1172 16.25 6.52 -22.39
N PRO A 1173 15.22 6.13 -21.64
CA PRO A 1173 15.14 6.41 -20.21
C PRO A 1173 15.91 5.35 -19.43
N VAL A 1174 17.21 5.60 -19.31
CA VAL A 1174 18.07 4.95 -18.30
C VAL A 1174 18.45 5.99 -17.22
N LEU A 1175 17.73 7.12 -17.16
CA LEU A 1175 18.03 8.27 -16.31
C LEU A 1175 17.07 8.51 -15.13
N ASP A 1176 16.17 7.58 -14.83
CA ASP A 1176 15.45 7.56 -13.53
C ASP A 1176 16.24 6.81 -12.45
#